data_AF-A0AAX1UMV9-F1
#
_entry.id   AF-A0AAX1UMV9-F1
#
_cell.length_a   1.000
_cell.length_b   1.000
_cell.length_c   1.000
_cell.angle_alpha   90.00
_cell.angle_beta   90.00
_cell.angle_gamma   90.00
#
_symmetry.space_group_name_H-M   'P 1'
#
loop_
_entity.id
_entity.type
_entity.pdbx_description
1 polymer ?
#
loop_
_entity_poly.entity_id
_entity_poly.type
_entity_poly.pdbx_seq_one_letter_code
_entity_poly.pdbx_strand_id
1 'polypeptide(L)'
;MPKLDLSRAIAIKSAGGEVAALRGPGFSWRPFDPAARLAVHVDADIDTVGERDDIPAVALWLATQDRFRIVGLTASAPDSNAQEFRNCIAAYAADRDVILGKGKDPADFLTQAELEALVLQGAKVDAPARGYWIAGEAGYAAAHACAQLLISNAQEFGSTGAGPWQKLWVVIQGGYTTLAQAAYEAVELGQCPDFFDRIRVIGQPNWNSSWAPNAWGYLFSRMWPAPDDPGLFGNAWMLSGYLQWHAFNRDNGGSDRTFWTAVTADSAMGAHLRSLLTRPGGAFTSPHFRAGDAGAWFWLMSALERGNFDPENPGNWCGAYRTYVGRDPWPSQTVGYGAGSGLGSVPNPEGVTWSPRHWAPHLSVNSFAAAEAAVDLGRWYALVADVMALYQADPVVEEPEEPGDHLAGLVGEWLLDEGSGMSLADAGPNGLTGRRGLYEPDPGTSAPAWVAEGLSFTPQQVAVVPYSPLLDHGDLTVVAVVRPDTTGGNQMFASRSEVPYPPGSPARNVFQLRNSNGALQFLGFSGGTVIIAAAGAVAVGQWMLVAAQNVGTAAVLRKNGAQVAAGSLNAPMALGVETDLRFGGRFNSTASVTDPVDGLDGTIAYVAIYEGLSSADLPAVEERARQAVASKGISL
;
A
#
# COMPACT_ATOMS: atom_id res chain seq x y z
N MET A 1 -33.03 39.66 -2.00
CA MET A 1 -33.26 38.22 -2.16
C MET A 1 -34.56 38.02 -2.94
N PRO A 2 -34.54 37.51 -4.19
CA PRO A 2 -35.76 37.01 -4.81
C PRO A 2 -36.17 35.74 -4.05
N LYS A 3 -37.42 35.65 -3.61
CA LYS A 3 -37.96 34.47 -2.93
C LYS A 3 -37.85 33.26 -3.87
N LEU A 4 -37.15 32.21 -3.44
CA LEU A 4 -37.18 30.90 -4.09
C LEU A 4 -38.65 30.48 -4.24
N ASP A 5 -39.02 30.04 -5.44
CA ASP A 5 -40.34 29.50 -5.73
C ASP A 5 -40.49 28.15 -5.01
N LEU A 6 -41.00 28.19 -3.78
CA LEU A 6 -41.25 27.03 -2.92
C LEU A 6 -42.10 25.95 -3.62
N SER A 7 -42.89 26.29 -4.64
CA SER A 7 -43.73 25.32 -5.33
C SER A 7 -42.91 24.29 -6.13
N ARG A 8 -41.72 24.67 -6.62
CA ARG A 8 -40.78 23.77 -7.31
C ARG A 8 -39.99 22.89 -6.33
N ALA A 9 -39.71 23.38 -5.13
CA ALA A 9 -39.04 22.61 -4.07
C ALA A 9 -39.99 21.58 -3.41
N ILE A 10 -41.30 21.84 -3.38
CA ILE A 10 -42.30 20.92 -2.82
C ILE A 10 -42.48 19.66 -3.70
N ALA A 11 -42.21 19.73 -5.01
CA ALA A 11 -42.25 18.55 -5.88
C ALA A 11 -41.13 17.53 -5.58
N ILE A 12 -40.07 17.94 -4.88
CA ILE A 12 -38.96 17.07 -4.44
C ILE A 12 -39.33 16.33 -3.13
N LYS A 13 -40.34 16.81 -2.40
CA LYS A 13 -40.79 16.25 -1.11
C LYS A 13 -41.42 14.85 -1.22
N SER A 14 -41.71 14.37 -2.42
CA SER A 14 -42.23 13.01 -2.66
C SER A 14 -41.14 11.94 -2.87
N ALA A 15 -39.86 12.27 -2.69
CA ALA A 15 -38.70 11.40 -2.95
C ALA A 15 -38.45 10.28 -1.92
N GLY A 16 -39.41 9.97 -1.03
CA GLY A 16 -39.40 8.69 -0.29
C GLY A 16 -39.37 7.47 -1.22
N GLY A 17 -39.80 7.64 -2.48
CA GLY A 17 -39.66 6.64 -3.54
C GLY A 17 -38.30 6.62 -4.28
N GLU A 18 -37.50 7.69 -4.22
CA GLU A 18 -36.21 7.76 -4.90
C GLU A 18 -35.12 7.00 -4.13
N VAL A 19 -35.13 7.00 -2.79
CA VAL A 19 -34.15 6.23 -2.00
C VAL A 19 -34.33 4.71 -2.19
N ALA A 20 -35.57 4.23 -2.28
CA ALA A 20 -35.87 2.84 -2.58
C ALA A 20 -35.52 2.47 -4.04
N ALA A 21 -35.59 3.44 -4.96
CA ALA A 21 -35.13 3.26 -6.34
C ALA A 21 -33.59 3.28 -6.44
N LEU A 22 -32.90 4.09 -5.62
CA LEU A 22 -31.45 4.22 -5.57
C LEU A 22 -30.78 2.97 -4.97
N ARG A 23 -31.37 2.36 -3.95
CA ARG A 23 -30.85 1.14 -3.30
C ARG A 23 -31.40 -0.17 -3.89
N GLY A 24 -32.34 -0.06 -4.83
CA GLY A 24 -33.06 -1.18 -5.43
C GLY A 24 -34.24 -1.69 -4.60
N PRO A 25 -35.26 -2.29 -5.24
CA PRO A 25 -36.42 -2.85 -4.54
C PRO A 25 -36.01 -4.00 -3.62
N GLY A 26 -36.39 -3.91 -2.34
CA GLY A 26 -36.15 -4.96 -1.33
C GLY A 26 -34.90 -4.75 -0.45
N PHE A 27 -34.15 -3.66 -0.61
CA PHE A 27 -33.03 -3.34 0.26
C PHE A 27 -33.51 -3.06 1.70
N SER A 28 -32.98 -3.82 2.66
CA SER A 28 -33.15 -3.55 4.09
C SER A 28 -31.79 -3.58 4.76
N TRP A 29 -31.58 -2.67 5.71
CA TRP A 29 -30.35 -2.69 6.49
C TRP A 29 -30.34 -3.93 7.37
N ARG A 30 -29.18 -4.59 7.43
CA ARG A 30 -28.90 -5.55 8.49
C ARG A 30 -28.98 -4.83 9.85
N PRO A 31 -29.38 -5.53 10.92
CA PRO A 31 -29.36 -4.97 12.27
C PRO A 31 -28.02 -4.30 12.57
N PHE A 32 -28.07 -3.05 13.04
CA PHE A 32 -26.91 -2.23 13.36
C PHE A 32 -26.92 -1.89 14.84
N ASP A 33 -25.83 -2.19 15.54
CA ASP A 33 -25.61 -1.74 16.91
C ASP A 33 -24.73 -0.47 16.89
N PRO A 34 -25.32 0.73 17.09
CA PRO A 34 -24.55 1.98 17.15
C PRO A 34 -23.59 2.06 18.34
N ALA A 35 -23.71 1.18 19.33
CA ALA A 35 -22.74 1.07 20.42
C ALA A 35 -21.49 0.24 20.04
N ALA A 36 -21.57 -0.53 18.95
CA ALA A 36 -20.48 -1.41 18.53
C ALA A 36 -19.64 -0.83 17.38
N ARG A 37 -20.24 -0.03 16.49
CA ARG A 37 -19.60 0.48 15.26
C ARG A 37 -20.06 1.87 14.90
N LEU A 38 -19.21 2.63 14.22
CA LEU A 38 -19.56 3.94 13.67
C LEU A 38 -20.13 3.79 12.27
N ALA A 39 -21.24 4.47 11.98
CA ALA A 39 -21.73 4.59 10.61
C ALA A 39 -20.89 5.62 9.85
N VAL A 40 -20.38 5.23 8.67
CA VAL A 40 -19.53 6.07 7.82
C VAL A 40 -20.12 6.22 6.42
N HIS A 41 -20.12 7.45 5.91
CA HIS A 41 -20.39 7.79 4.51
C HIS A 41 -19.10 8.35 3.93
N VAL A 42 -18.53 7.70 2.91
CA VAL A 42 -17.28 8.15 2.28
C VAL A 42 -17.59 8.91 1.00
N ASP A 43 -17.18 10.17 0.95
CA ASP A 43 -17.29 11.06 -0.21
C ASP A 43 -15.87 11.30 -0.75
N ALA A 44 -15.56 10.73 -1.92
CA ALA A 44 -14.21 10.62 -2.45
C ALA A 44 -14.06 11.27 -3.84
N ASP A 45 -12.89 11.81 -4.18
CA ASP A 45 -12.54 12.19 -5.55
C ASP A 45 -11.91 11.06 -6.37
N ILE A 46 -12.04 9.82 -5.86
CA ILE A 46 -11.66 8.56 -6.50
C ILE A 46 -11.97 8.51 -7.99
N ASP A 47 -10.97 8.13 -8.79
CA ASP A 47 -11.05 8.05 -10.24
C ASP A 47 -10.35 6.78 -10.77
N THR A 48 -10.31 6.61 -12.09
CA THR A 48 -9.71 5.44 -12.73
C THR A 48 -8.23 5.64 -13.13
N VAL A 49 -7.63 6.80 -12.88
CA VAL A 49 -6.22 7.05 -13.22
C VAL A 49 -5.30 6.56 -12.11
N GLY A 50 -4.01 6.35 -12.41
CA GLY A 50 -3.07 5.74 -11.47
C GLY A 50 -2.59 6.67 -10.34
N GLU A 51 -3.07 7.92 -10.30
CA GLU A 51 -2.51 9.01 -9.49
C GLU A 51 -3.24 9.28 -8.15
N ARG A 52 -4.12 8.40 -7.69
CA ARG A 52 -5.02 8.71 -6.56
C ARG A 52 -4.79 7.86 -5.31
N ASP A 53 -4.71 8.55 -4.17
CA ASP A 53 -4.59 7.98 -2.82
C ASP A 53 -5.91 7.53 -2.20
N ASP A 54 -7.06 7.88 -2.82
CA ASP A 54 -8.38 7.39 -2.45
C ASP A 54 -8.49 5.87 -2.47
N ILE A 55 -7.93 5.22 -3.49
CA ILE A 55 -8.10 3.79 -3.76
C ILE A 55 -7.48 2.95 -2.62
N PRO A 56 -6.21 3.18 -2.22
CA PRO A 56 -5.67 2.61 -0.98
C PRO A 56 -6.51 2.91 0.27
N ALA A 57 -7.05 4.12 0.42
CA ALA A 57 -7.84 4.47 1.59
C ALA A 57 -9.18 3.71 1.64
N VAL A 58 -9.83 3.50 0.50
CA VAL A 58 -11.03 2.66 0.36
C VAL A 58 -10.75 1.20 0.72
N ALA A 59 -9.58 0.67 0.35
CA ALA A 59 -9.18 -0.69 0.76
C ALA A 59 -9.15 -0.83 2.30
N LEU A 60 -8.68 0.19 3.03
CA LEU A 60 -8.67 0.19 4.50
C LEU A 60 -10.08 0.22 5.08
N TRP A 61 -10.97 1.04 4.53
CA TRP A 61 -12.38 1.08 4.93
C TRP A 61 -13.08 -0.27 4.75
N LEU A 62 -12.87 -0.93 3.61
CA LEU A 62 -13.49 -2.21 3.28
C LEU A 62 -13.02 -3.35 4.19
N ALA A 63 -11.76 -3.35 4.62
CA ALA A 63 -11.20 -4.38 5.52
C ALA A 63 -11.59 -4.19 6.99
N THR A 64 -12.09 -3.02 7.38
CA THR A 64 -12.35 -2.64 8.78
C THR A 64 -13.85 -2.45 9.07
N GLN A 65 -14.72 -3.20 8.36
CA GLN A 65 -16.19 -3.11 8.53
C GLN A 65 -16.70 -3.59 9.90
N ASP A 66 -15.89 -4.36 10.62
CA ASP A 66 -16.09 -4.70 12.04
C ASP A 66 -15.95 -3.48 12.97
N ARG A 67 -15.35 -2.39 12.51
CA ARG A 67 -15.23 -1.11 13.21
C ARG A 67 -16.14 -0.03 12.61
N PHE A 68 -16.30 -0.04 11.29
CA PHE A 68 -17.01 0.98 10.53
C PHE A 68 -18.13 0.38 9.68
N ARG A 69 -19.37 0.78 9.96
CA ARG A 69 -20.49 0.45 9.10
C ARG A 69 -20.50 1.40 7.90
N ILE A 70 -20.07 0.93 6.74
CA ILE A 70 -20.18 1.69 5.48
C ILE A 70 -21.66 1.79 5.10
N VAL A 71 -22.16 3.02 4.96
CA VAL A 71 -23.57 3.30 4.59
C VAL A 71 -23.72 4.10 3.30
N GLY A 72 -22.62 4.61 2.74
CA GLY A 72 -22.62 5.34 1.47
C GLY A 72 -21.20 5.49 0.91
N LEU A 73 -21.07 5.36 -0.40
CA LEU A 73 -19.83 5.58 -1.16
C LEU A 73 -20.15 6.51 -2.35
N THR A 74 -19.74 7.77 -2.27
CA THR A 74 -20.04 8.78 -3.31
C THR A 74 -18.77 9.27 -3.97
N ALA A 75 -18.70 9.21 -5.30
CA ALA A 75 -17.57 9.73 -6.08
C ALA A 75 -17.89 11.17 -6.53
N SER A 76 -17.24 12.20 -5.97
CA SER A 76 -17.71 13.59 -6.08
C SER A 76 -16.61 14.64 -6.37
N ALA A 77 -16.08 14.56 -7.58
CA ALA A 77 -15.21 15.57 -8.19
C ALA A 77 -15.29 15.53 -9.73
N PRO A 78 -14.75 16.53 -10.45
CA PRO A 78 -14.80 16.57 -11.91
C PRO A 78 -14.23 15.35 -12.63
N ASP A 79 -13.13 14.81 -12.11
CA ASP A 79 -12.44 13.64 -12.60
C ASP A 79 -12.87 12.33 -11.93
N SER A 80 -13.55 12.42 -10.78
CA SER A 80 -14.05 11.25 -10.06
C SER A 80 -14.86 10.30 -10.93
N ASN A 81 -14.79 9.01 -10.62
CA ASN A 81 -15.51 7.96 -11.31
C ASN A 81 -15.95 6.87 -10.35
N ALA A 82 -17.26 6.77 -10.11
CA ALA A 82 -17.85 5.73 -9.27
C ALA A 82 -17.56 4.30 -9.75
N GLN A 83 -17.11 4.10 -10.99
CA GLN A 83 -16.61 2.80 -11.44
C GLN A 83 -15.40 2.33 -10.63
N GLU A 84 -14.56 3.23 -10.13
CA GLU A 84 -13.40 2.79 -9.35
C GLU A 84 -13.78 2.23 -7.98
N PHE A 85 -14.81 2.78 -7.32
CA PHE A 85 -15.40 2.12 -6.15
C PHE A 85 -15.83 0.68 -6.47
N ARG A 86 -16.46 0.46 -7.63
CA ARG A 86 -16.88 -0.90 -8.04
C ARG A 86 -15.67 -1.81 -8.30
N ASN A 87 -14.59 -1.28 -8.87
CA ASN A 87 -13.36 -2.04 -9.06
C ASN A 87 -12.72 -2.43 -7.71
N CYS A 88 -12.68 -1.52 -6.74
CA CYS A 88 -12.25 -1.79 -5.37
C CYS A 88 -13.12 -2.85 -4.69
N ILE A 89 -14.45 -2.72 -4.82
CA ILE A 89 -15.42 -3.65 -4.23
C ILE A 89 -15.27 -5.04 -4.86
N ALA A 90 -15.05 -5.15 -6.16
CA ALA A 90 -14.83 -6.43 -6.82
C ALA A 90 -13.54 -7.11 -6.31
N ALA A 91 -12.47 -6.33 -6.11
CA ALA A 91 -11.23 -6.83 -5.53
C ALA A 91 -11.41 -7.28 -4.07
N TYR A 92 -12.11 -6.49 -3.25
CA TYR A 92 -12.51 -6.87 -1.90
C TYR A 92 -13.38 -8.13 -1.89
N ALA A 93 -14.32 -8.26 -2.82
CA ALA A 93 -15.23 -9.40 -2.87
C ALA A 93 -14.50 -10.70 -3.14
N ALA A 94 -13.45 -10.66 -3.97
CA ALA A 94 -12.58 -11.82 -4.23
C ALA A 94 -11.77 -12.24 -3.00
N ASP A 95 -11.38 -11.28 -2.14
CA ASP A 95 -10.62 -11.54 -0.91
C ASP A 95 -11.51 -11.63 0.35
N ARG A 96 -12.83 -11.45 0.23
CA ARG A 96 -13.73 -11.31 1.39
C ARG A 96 -13.72 -12.54 2.28
N ASP A 97 -13.74 -13.73 1.69
CA ASP A 97 -13.76 -14.98 2.47
C ASP A 97 -12.45 -15.22 3.22
N VAL A 98 -11.33 -14.69 2.70
CA VAL A 98 -10.05 -14.66 3.40
C VAL A 98 -10.13 -13.78 4.65
N ILE A 99 -10.67 -12.56 4.52
CA ILE A 99 -10.87 -11.65 5.66
C ILE A 99 -11.75 -12.32 6.72
N LEU A 100 -12.83 -13.00 6.29
CA LEU A 100 -13.71 -13.73 7.20
C LEU A 100 -13.01 -14.91 7.89
N GLY A 101 -12.12 -15.61 7.18
CA GLY A 101 -11.30 -16.69 7.72
C GLY A 101 -10.44 -16.26 8.91
N LYS A 102 -10.09 -14.97 9.04
CA LYS A 102 -9.30 -14.40 10.15
C LYS A 102 -10.15 -14.07 11.39
N GLY A 103 -11.20 -14.86 11.64
CA GLY A 103 -12.06 -14.75 12.82
C GLY A 103 -12.99 -13.53 12.82
N LYS A 104 -13.31 -12.98 11.64
CA LYS A 104 -14.24 -11.86 11.51
C LYS A 104 -15.68 -12.36 11.40
N ASP A 105 -16.63 -11.64 11.99
CA ASP A 105 -18.04 -12.01 11.92
C ASP A 105 -18.61 -11.69 10.51
N PRO A 106 -19.10 -12.69 9.74
CA PRO A 106 -19.71 -12.46 8.43
C PRO A 106 -20.91 -11.51 8.45
N ALA A 107 -21.56 -11.33 9.59
CA ALA A 107 -22.66 -10.36 9.76
C ALA A 107 -22.18 -8.92 9.60
N ASP A 108 -20.92 -8.65 9.94
CA ASP A 108 -20.34 -7.31 9.93
C ASP A 108 -19.82 -6.85 8.57
N PHE A 109 -19.50 -7.80 7.70
CA PHE A 109 -18.92 -7.54 6.39
C PHE A 109 -19.97 -7.64 5.29
N LEU A 110 -20.20 -6.53 4.59
CA LEU A 110 -21.10 -6.46 3.45
C LEU A 110 -20.60 -7.32 2.28
N THR A 111 -21.55 -7.86 1.53
CA THR A 111 -21.31 -8.54 0.25
C THR A 111 -21.05 -7.53 -0.86
N GLN A 112 -20.54 -8.01 -2.00
CA GLN A 112 -20.37 -7.19 -3.21
C GLN A 112 -21.65 -6.44 -3.59
N ALA A 113 -22.78 -7.16 -3.71
CA ALA A 113 -24.04 -6.56 -4.12
C ALA A 113 -24.55 -5.51 -3.13
N GLU A 114 -24.36 -5.74 -1.83
CA GLU A 114 -24.74 -4.77 -0.80
C GLU A 114 -23.86 -3.52 -0.86
N LEU A 115 -22.55 -3.65 -1.07
CA LEU A 115 -21.65 -2.50 -1.23
C LEU A 115 -21.92 -1.72 -2.52
N GLU A 116 -22.13 -2.42 -3.64
CA GLU A 116 -22.45 -1.80 -4.93
C GLU A 116 -23.75 -0.99 -4.89
N ALA A 117 -24.73 -1.41 -4.08
CA ALA A 117 -25.97 -0.67 -3.85
C ALA A 117 -25.77 0.65 -3.08
N LEU A 118 -24.59 0.86 -2.47
CA LEU A 118 -24.22 2.10 -1.76
C LEU A 118 -23.42 3.07 -2.63
N VAL A 119 -23.03 2.66 -3.85
CA VAL A 119 -22.15 3.44 -4.73
C VAL A 119 -22.95 4.37 -5.63
N LEU A 120 -22.70 5.68 -5.51
CA LEU A 120 -23.28 6.69 -6.40
C LEU A 120 -22.21 7.61 -7.00
N GLN A 121 -22.47 8.06 -8.23
CA GLN A 121 -21.69 9.11 -8.88
C GLN A 121 -22.28 10.47 -8.49
N GLY A 122 -21.47 11.31 -7.84
CA GLY A 122 -21.75 12.70 -7.52
C GLY A 122 -21.48 13.65 -8.69
N ALA A 123 -21.54 14.95 -8.40
CA ALA A 123 -21.34 15.98 -9.40
C ALA A 123 -19.91 15.99 -9.96
N LYS A 124 -19.80 16.07 -11.29
CA LYS A 124 -18.51 16.27 -12.01
C LYS A 124 -18.26 17.72 -12.43
N VAL A 125 -19.02 18.66 -11.86
CA VAL A 125 -18.92 20.10 -12.13
C VAL A 125 -18.94 20.83 -10.79
N ASP A 126 -18.63 22.12 -10.75
CA ASP A 126 -18.90 22.95 -9.56
C ASP A 126 -20.38 23.35 -9.48
N ALA A 127 -20.80 23.73 -8.27
CA ALA A 127 -22.08 24.38 -8.05
C ALA A 127 -22.12 25.72 -8.80
N PRO A 128 -23.29 26.20 -9.25
CA PRO A 128 -23.41 27.52 -9.86
C PRO A 128 -23.08 28.66 -8.88
N ALA A 129 -22.54 29.77 -9.39
CA ALA A 129 -22.13 30.95 -8.61
C ALA A 129 -23.25 31.70 -7.87
N ARG A 130 -24.52 31.28 -8.02
CA ARG A 130 -25.71 31.95 -7.43
C ARG A 130 -26.52 31.07 -6.46
N GLY A 131 -25.90 30.03 -5.92
CA GLY A 131 -26.58 29.04 -5.07
C GLY A 131 -26.59 27.71 -5.79
N TYR A 132 -26.58 26.65 -4.98
CA TYR A 132 -26.39 25.23 -5.31
C TYR A 132 -27.13 24.73 -6.54
N TRP A 133 -26.72 23.56 -7.02
CA TRP A 133 -27.39 22.91 -8.12
C TRP A 133 -28.90 22.85 -7.83
N ILE A 134 -29.69 23.41 -8.73
CA ILE A 134 -31.14 23.38 -8.68
C ILE A 134 -31.70 22.55 -9.84
N ALA A 135 -32.93 22.06 -9.66
CA ALA A 135 -33.64 21.27 -10.66
C ALA A 135 -33.58 21.88 -12.06
N GLY A 136 -33.00 21.11 -12.99
CA GLY A 136 -32.84 21.48 -14.40
C GLY A 136 -31.44 21.96 -14.79
N GLU A 137 -30.53 22.17 -13.84
CA GLU A 137 -29.13 22.49 -14.15
C GLU A 137 -28.31 21.24 -14.50
N ALA A 138 -27.31 21.43 -15.37
CA ALA A 138 -26.36 20.37 -15.68
C ALA A 138 -25.59 19.96 -14.41
N GLY A 139 -25.53 18.64 -14.15
CA GLY A 139 -24.90 18.09 -12.94
C GLY A 139 -25.81 17.99 -11.71
N TYR A 140 -26.98 18.65 -11.70
CA TYR A 140 -27.89 18.61 -10.55
C TYR A 140 -28.37 17.19 -10.22
N ALA A 141 -28.82 16.42 -11.21
CA ALA A 141 -29.39 15.10 -10.96
C ALA A 141 -28.42 14.15 -10.23
N ALA A 142 -27.13 14.20 -10.58
CA ALA A 142 -26.10 13.40 -9.93
C ALA A 142 -25.82 13.89 -8.50
N ALA A 143 -25.69 15.21 -8.31
CA ALA A 143 -25.51 15.82 -7.01
C ALA A 143 -26.70 15.54 -6.07
N HIS A 144 -27.91 15.68 -6.60
CA HIS A 144 -29.17 15.46 -5.91
C HIS A 144 -29.28 14.01 -5.42
N ALA A 145 -29.01 13.02 -6.28
CA ALA A 145 -29.05 11.62 -5.89
C ALA A 145 -28.09 11.30 -4.72
N CYS A 146 -26.85 11.79 -4.78
CA CYS A 146 -25.88 11.62 -3.69
C CYS A 146 -26.29 12.37 -2.43
N ALA A 147 -26.85 13.58 -2.56
CA ALA A 147 -27.39 14.36 -1.45
C ALA A 147 -28.56 13.63 -0.76
N GLN A 148 -29.52 13.10 -1.51
CA GLN A 148 -30.62 12.32 -0.97
C GLN A 148 -30.13 11.07 -0.23
N LEU A 149 -29.11 10.38 -0.76
CA LEU A 149 -28.48 9.26 -0.06
C LEU A 149 -27.88 9.69 1.28
N LEU A 150 -27.11 10.79 1.30
CA LEU A 150 -26.48 11.31 2.51
C LEU A 150 -27.52 11.79 3.55
N ILE A 151 -28.57 12.49 3.11
CA ILE A 151 -29.66 12.94 3.98
C ILE A 151 -30.38 11.75 4.60
N SER A 152 -30.72 10.74 3.79
CA SER A 152 -31.34 9.50 4.28
C SER A 152 -30.44 8.78 5.29
N ASN A 153 -29.14 8.69 5.01
CA ASN A 153 -28.19 8.09 5.95
C ASN A 153 -28.10 8.89 7.26
N ALA A 154 -28.14 10.22 7.21
CA ALA A 154 -28.12 11.05 8.41
C ALA A 154 -29.38 10.85 9.25
N GLN A 155 -30.54 10.66 8.63
CA GLN A 155 -31.80 10.38 9.32
C GLN A 155 -31.83 8.99 9.95
N GLU A 156 -31.28 7.99 9.25
CA GLU A 156 -31.28 6.58 9.66
C GLU A 156 -30.21 6.28 10.74
N PHE A 157 -28.98 6.75 10.52
CA PHE A 157 -27.82 6.39 11.35
C PHE A 157 -27.34 7.50 12.28
N GLY A 158 -27.82 8.74 12.06
CA GLY A 158 -27.49 9.89 12.89
C GLY A 158 -28.64 10.27 13.81
N SER A 159 -28.32 10.55 15.06
CA SER A 159 -29.22 11.11 16.06
C SER A 159 -28.83 12.54 16.41
N THR A 160 -29.77 13.31 16.94
CA THR A 160 -29.52 14.65 17.47
C THR A 160 -28.82 14.64 18.83
N GLY A 161 -28.68 13.49 19.49
CA GLY A 161 -27.99 13.34 20.79
C GLY A 161 -26.50 13.61 20.68
N ALA A 162 -25.84 14.14 21.72
CA ALA A 162 -24.45 14.63 21.61
C ALA A 162 -23.37 13.55 21.39
N GLY A 163 -23.68 12.26 21.63
CA GLY A 163 -22.70 11.19 21.65
C GLY A 163 -22.11 10.87 20.25
N PRO A 164 -20.79 10.70 20.11
CA PRO A 164 -20.11 10.46 18.82
C PRO A 164 -20.53 9.14 18.14
N TRP A 165 -20.89 8.14 18.95
CA TRP A 165 -21.42 6.84 18.52
C TRP A 165 -22.82 6.93 17.89
N GLN A 166 -23.53 8.02 18.17
CA GLN A 166 -24.89 8.24 17.68
C GLN A 166 -24.90 9.17 16.45
N LYS A 167 -23.75 9.36 15.80
CA LYS A 167 -23.60 10.25 14.64
C LYS A 167 -23.28 9.45 13.40
N LEU A 168 -23.77 9.95 12.26
CA LEU A 168 -23.22 9.57 10.98
C LEU A 168 -21.89 10.33 10.77
N TRP A 169 -20.81 9.60 10.51
CA TRP A 169 -19.53 10.18 10.17
C TRP A 169 -19.42 10.33 8.64
N VAL A 170 -19.36 11.57 8.18
CA VAL A 170 -19.13 11.93 6.78
C VAL A 170 -17.63 12.11 6.58
N VAL A 171 -17.04 11.18 5.83
CA VAL A 171 -15.62 11.11 5.51
C VAL A 171 -15.40 11.81 4.17
N ILE A 172 -14.50 12.79 4.14
CA ILE A 172 -14.15 13.58 2.96
C ILE A 172 -12.75 13.17 2.49
N GLN A 173 -12.66 12.48 1.35
CA GLN A 173 -11.43 12.11 0.66
C GLN A 173 -11.37 12.95 -0.62
N GLY A 174 -11.15 14.26 -0.48
CA GLY A 174 -11.14 15.20 -1.60
C GLY A 174 -12.52 15.58 -2.19
N GLY A 175 -13.53 14.70 -2.14
CA GLY A 175 -14.90 14.98 -2.58
C GLY A 175 -15.74 15.68 -1.51
N TYR A 176 -16.19 16.91 -1.75
CA TYR A 176 -17.07 17.64 -0.80
C TYR A 176 -18.34 18.20 -1.45
N THR A 177 -18.51 17.98 -2.75
CA THR A 177 -19.66 18.49 -3.50
C THR A 177 -20.96 17.81 -3.08
N THR A 178 -20.90 16.53 -2.67
CA THR A 178 -22.05 15.80 -2.12
C THR A 178 -22.51 16.41 -0.80
N LEU A 179 -21.59 16.60 0.16
CA LEU A 179 -21.91 17.21 1.46
C LEU A 179 -22.49 18.61 1.28
N ALA A 180 -21.94 19.38 0.34
CA ALA A 180 -22.39 20.72 0.01
C ALA A 180 -23.84 20.74 -0.50
N GLN A 181 -24.17 19.86 -1.45
CA GLN A 181 -25.54 19.72 -1.95
C GLN A 181 -26.50 19.19 -0.87
N ALA A 182 -26.07 18.21 -0.08
CA ALA A 182 -26.87 17.65 1.01
C ALA A 182 -27.21 18.70 2.07
N ALA A 183 -26.24 19.54 2.46
CA ALA A 183 -26.46 20.64 3.39
C ALA A 183 -27.53 21.62 2.87
N TYR A 184 -27.46 21.98 1.59
CA TYR A 184 -28.43 22.84 0.95
C TYR A 184 -29.83 22.23 0.93
N GLU A 185 -29.97 21.00 0.46
CA GLU A 185 -31.28 20.35 0.37
C GLU A 185 -31.88 20.00 1.73
N ALA A 186 -31.05 19.57 2.67
CA ALA A 186 -31.47 19.25 4.03
C ALA A 186 -31.99 20.47 4.77
N VAL A 187 -31.19 21.55 4.79
CA VAL A 187 -31.41 22.67 5.69
C VAL A 187 -32.18 23.80 5.00
N GLU A 188 -31.70 24.26 3.84
CA GLU A 188 -32.30 25.41 3.14
C GLU A 188 -33.62 25.03 2.47
N LEU A 189 -33.73 23.80 1.93
CA LEU A 189 -35.00 23.27 1.40
C LEU A 189 -35.85 22.54 2.46
N GLY A 190 -35.33 22.38 3.67
CA GLY A 190 -36.05 21.87 4.84
C GLY A 190 -36.42 20.39 4.79
N GLN A 191 -35.63 19.55 4.10
CA GLN A 191 -35.84 18.10 4.07
C GLN A 191 -35.39 17.40 5.37
N CYS A 192 -34.35 17.92 6.01
CA CYS A 192 -33.80 17.44 7.27
C CYS A 192 -33.21 18.63 8.04
N PRO A 193 -34.05 19.45 8.72
CA PRO A 193 -33.58 20.68 9.36
C PRO A 193 -32.52 20.48 10.45
N ASP A 194 -32.48 19.30 11.07
CA ASP A 194 -31.51 18.90 12.09
C ASP A 194 -30.34 18.08 11.52
N PHE A 195 -30.11 18.14 10.21
CA PHE A 195 -29.07 17.37 9.50
C PHE A 195 -27.68 17.51 10.13
N PHE A 196 -27.26 18.74 10.46
CA PHE A 196 -25.96 18.95 11.07
C PHE A 196 -25.87 18.48 12.52
N ASP A 197 -26.99 18.43 13.24
CA ASP A 197 -27.01 17.77 14.54
C ASP A 197 -26.88 16.26 14.40
N ARG A 198 -27.10 15.65 13.23
CA ARG A 198 -27.02 14.20 13.03
C ARG A 198 -25.66 13.70 12.56
N ILE A 199 -24.79 14.58 12.09
CA ILE A 199 -23.52 14.21 11.45
C ILE A 199 -22.26 14.69 12.18
N ARG A 200 -21.14 14.10 11.80
CA ARG A 200 -19.76 14.56 12.06
C ARG A 200 -19.01 14.56 10.74
N VAL A 201 -18.09 15.51 10.54
CA VAL A 201 -17.34 15.61 9.28
C VAL A 201 -15.84 15.44 9.57
N ILE A 202 -15.18 14.57 8.82
CA ILE A 202 -13.75 14.32 8.95
C ILE A 202 -13.10 14.12 7.59
N GLY A 203 -11.89 14.66 7.39
CA GLY A 203 -11.06 14.34 6.22
C GLY A 203 -10.43 15.57 5.58
N GLN A 204 -10.06 15.43 4.30
CA GLN A 204 -9.36 16.45 3.53
C GLN A 204 -10.29 17.15 2.54
N PRO A 205 -10.55 18.45 2.72
CA PRO A 205 -11.40 19.16 1.77
C PRO A 205 -10.59 19.87 0.64
N ASN A 206 -9.26 19.82 0.64
CA ASN A 206 -8.41 20.85 0.00
C ASN A 206 -8.25 20.77 -1.52
N TRP A 207 -7.95 19.60 -2.13
CA TRP A 207 -7.46 19.57 -3.53
C TRP A 207 -8.47 20.14 -4.53
N ASN A 208 -9.76 19.89 -4.30
CA ASN A 208 -10.84 20.33 -5.18
C ASN A 208 -11.32 21.76 -4.91
N SER A 209 -10.81 22.48 -3.90
CA SER A 209 -11.19 23.88 -3.59
C SER A 209 -10.97 24.86 -4.76
N SER A 210 -10.01 24.58 -5.64
CA SER A 210 -9.78 25.30 -6.89
C SER A 210 -10.80 24.99 -7.98
N TRP A 211 -11.37 23.78 -7.96
CA TRP A 211 -12.29 23.24 -8.96
C TRP A 211 -13.75 23.44 -8.62
N ALA A 212 -14.11 23.37 -7.34
CA ALA A 212 -15.45 23.59 -6.84
C ALA A 212 -15.54 24.72 -5.80
N PRO A 213 -15.12 25.96 -6.16
CA PRO A 213 -15.07 27.11 -5.24
C PRO A 213 -16.45 27.51 -4.71
N ASN A 214 -17.54 27.30 -5.46
CA ASN A 214 -18.88 27.66 -4.99
C ASN A 214 -19.37 26.68 -3.92
N ALA A 215 -19.17 25.37 -4.15
CA ALA A 215 -19.49 24.36 -3.16
C ALA A 215 -18.65 24.53 -1.87
N TRP A 216 -17.36 24.85 -2.03
CA TRP A 216 -16.47 25.17 -0.92
C TRP A 216 -16.94 26.41 -0.18
N GLY A 217 -17.14 27.53 -0.88
CA GLY A 217 -17.53 28.81 -0.27
C GLY A 217 -18.78 28.71 0.59
N TYR A 218 -19.79 27.95 0.18
CA TYR A 218 -20.99 27.79 1.00
C TYR A 218 -20.82 26.83 2.17
N LEU A 219 -20.14 25.69 2.01
CA LEU A 219 -19.88 24.80 3.16
C LEU A 219 -19.10 25.57 4.22
N PHE A 220 -17.99 26.17 3.82
CA PHE A 220 -17.04 26.79 4.74
C PHE A 220 -17.55 28.08 5.37
N SER A 221 -18.34 28.90 4.65
CA SER A 221 -19.01 30.07 5.24
C SER A 221 -20.04 29.71 6.31
N ARG A 222 -20.52 28.46 6.33
CA ARG A 222 -21.53 27.97 7.28
C ARG A 222 -20.92 27.14 8.41
N MET A 223 -19.80 26.46 8.13
CA MET A 223 -18.99 25.72 9.10
C MET A 223 -18.26 26.64 10.07
N TRP A 224 -17.82 27.81 9.58
CA TRP A 224 -17.14 28.84 10.37
C TRP A 224 -17.90 30.16 10.29
N PRO A 225 -19.07 30.24 10.95
CA PRO A 225 -19.90 31.44 10.93
C PRO A 225 -19.22 32.63 11.59
N ALA A 226 -19.75 33.83 11.34
CA ALA A 226 -19.34 35.03 12.04
C ALA A 226 -19.64 34.91 13.56
N PRO A 227 -18.94 35.66 14.44
CA PRO A 227 -19.34 35.77 15.84
C PRO A 227 -20.79 36.24 15.93
N ASP A 228 -21.55 35.62 16.82
CA ASP A 228 -22.99 35.86 17.06
C ASP A 228 -23.95 35.31 16.00
N ASP A 229 -23.43 34.62 14.97
CA ASP A 229 -24.22 33.82 14.04
C ASP A 229 -24.03 32.33 14.41
N PRO A 230 -25.04 31.66 14.98
CA PRO A 230 -24.98 30.22 15.18
C PRO A 230 -25.02 29.61 13.78
N GLY A 231 -23.83 29.37 13.22
CA GLY A 231 -23.68 28.77 11.91
C GLY A 231 -24.57 27.54 11.78
N LEU A 232 -24.99 27.25 10.55
CA LEU A 232 -25.96 26.20 10.24
C LEU A 232 -25.54 24.81 10.76
N PHE A 233 -24.31 24.65 11.24
CA PHE A 233 -23.72 23.39 11.68
C PHE A 233 -24.12 22.91 13.07
N GLY A 234 -24.89 23.63 13.88
CA GLY A 234 -25.35 23.11 15.18
C GLY A 234 -24.19 22.52 16.01
N ASN A 235 -24.27 21.23 16.37
CA ASN A 235 -23.19 20.49 17.04
C ASN A 235 -22.20 19.73 16.12
N ALA A 236 -22.25 19.90 14.80
CA ALA A 236 -21.26 19.31 13.90
C ALA A 236 -19.94 20.08 13.97
N TRP A 237 -18.85 19.33 14.04
CA TRP A 237 -17.48 19.83 13.96
C TRP A 237 -16.78 19.13 12.79
N MET A 238 -15.87 19.85 12.17
CA MET A 238 -15.07 19.38 11.04
C MET A 238 -13.62 19.25 11.43
N LEU A 239 -13.08 18.08 11.11
CA LEU A 239 -11.68 17.76 11.24
C LEU A 239 -11.01 17.87 9.86
N SER A 240 -10.38 19.02 9.57
CA SER A 240 -9.52 19.24 8.38
C SER A 240 -8.02 18.98 8.61
N GLY A 241 -7.50 17.85 8.13
CA GLY A 241 -6.15 17.36 8.47
C GLY A 241 -5.09 17.61 7.39
N TYR A 242 -5.21 18.72 6.66
CA TYR A 242 -4.44 18.94 5.42
C TYR A 242 -2.92 18.81 5.59
N LEU A 243 -2.34 19.25 6.72
CA LEU A 243 -0.91 19.11 6.95
C LEU A 243 -0.53 17.70 7.45
N GLN A 244 -1.43 16.99 8.11
CA GLN A 244 -1.27 15.58 8.47
C GLN A 244 -1.33 14.68 7.23
N TRP A 245 -2.19 15.01 6.25
CA TRP A 245 -2.18 14.40 4.90
C TRP A 245 -0.80 14.46 4.25
N HIS A 246 -0.16 15.64 4.31
CA HIS A 246 1.20 15.78 3.81
C HIS A 246 2.24 15.02 4.63
N ALA A 247 2.03 14.79 5.92
CA ALA A 247 2.91 13.92 6.71
C ALA A 247 2.84 12.47 6.20
N PHE A 248 1.66 11.98 5.82
CA PHE A 248 1.50 10.66 5.18
C PHE A 248 2.12 10.61 3.78
N ASN A 249 2.14 11.73 3.05
CA ASN A 249 2.67 11.81 1.68
C ASN A 249 4.18 12.19 1.57
N ARG A 250 4.84 12.62 2.65
CA ARG A 250 6.21 13.17 2.61
C ARG A 250 7.32 12.17 2.95
N ASP A 251 7.03 10.90 3.21
CA ASP A 251 8.07 9.87 3.40
C ASP A 251 8.79 9.54 2.06
N ASN A 252 9.65 10.48 1.68
CA ASN A 252 10.29 10.68 0.38
C ASN A 252 11.29 9.57 0.03
N GLY A 253 10.80 8.42 -0.43
CA GLY A 253 11.49 7.65 -1.47
C GLY A 253 12.36 6.46 -1.05
N GLY A 254 12.17 5.86 0.13
CA GLY A 254 12.88 4.62 0.51
C GLY A 254 11.99 3.53 1.12
N SER A 255 11.45 3.79 2.32
CA SER A 255 10.63 2.88 3.14
C SER A 255 9.34 2.40 2.47
N ASP A 256 8.68 3.30 1.75
CA ASP A 256 7.25 3.20 1.53
C ASP A 256 6.93 2.49 0.19
N ARG A 257 7.88 2.39 -0.76
CA ARG A 257 7.71 1.51 -1.96
C ARG A 257 7.78 0.05 -1.55
N THR A 258 8.78 -0.28 -0.75
CA THR A 258 9.01 -1.64 -0.24
C THR A 258 7.85 -2.06 0.67
N PHE A 259 7.39 -1.16 1.55
CA PHE A 259 6.20 -1.37 2.39
C PHE A 259 4.96 -1.70 1.56
N TRP A 260 4.53 -0.84 0.64
CA TRP A 260 3.33 -1.10 -0.17
C TRP A 260 3.48 -2.28 -1.13
N THR A 261 4.68 -2.55 -1.66
CA THR A 261 4.92 -3.77 -2.45
C THR A 261 4.76 -5.02 -1.58
N ALA A 262 5.27 -5.01 -0.35
CA ALA A 262 5.16 -6.13 0.58
C ALA A 262 3.71 -6.34 1.06
N VAL A 263 2.99 -5.28 1.44
CA VAL A 263 1.62 -5.43 1.98
C VAL A 263 0.56 -5.64 0.90
N THR A 264 0.89 -5.47 -0.38
CA THR A 264 -0.04 -5.75 -1.49
C THR A 264 0.21 -7.09 -2.17
N ALA A 265 1.25 -7.86 -1.83
CA ALA A 265 1.53 -9.15 -2.47
C ALA A 265 0.35 -10.14 -2.32
N ASP A 266 0.09 -10.94 -3.36
CA ASP A 266 -0.69 -12.19 -3.29
C ASP A 266 -2.18 -12.13 -2.88
N SER A 267 -2.88 -11.01 -3.14
CA SER A 267 -4.35 -10.92 -3.05
C SER A 267 -4.99 -10.20 -4.24
N ALA A 268 -6.30 -10.29 -4.42
CA ALA A 268 -7.02 -9.57 -5.48
C ALA A 268 -7.02 -8.05 -5.24
N MET A 269 -7.24 -7.60 -4.00
CA MET A 269 -7.06 -6.20 -3.58
C MET A 269 -5.64 -5.73 -3.80
N GLY A 270 -4.67 -6.56 -3.42
CA GLY A 270 -3.26 -6.32 -3.66
C GLY A 270 -2.92 -6.13 -5.14
N ALA A 271 -3.44 -7.00 -6.01
CA ALA A 271 -3.30 -6.89 -7.46
C ALA A 271 -3.97 -5.63 -8.02
N HIS A 272 -5.13 -5.24 -7.47
CA HIS A 272 -5.81 -4.00 -7.85
C HIS A 272 -4.99 -2.77 -7.49
N LEU A 273 -4.43 -2.70 -6.28
CA LEU A 273 -3.55 -1.62 -5.84
C LEU A 273 -2.25 -1.57 -6.65
N ARG A 274 -1.65 -2.71 -7.00
CA ARG A 274 -0.52 -2.77 -7.94
C ARG A 274 -0.88 -2.33 -9.35
N SER A 275 -2.12 -2.54 -9.80
CA SER A 275 -2.54 -2.12 -11.14
C SER A 275 -2.40 -0.61 -11.34
N LEU A 276 -2.61 0.17 -10.27
CA LEU A 276 -2.49 1.62 -10.28
C LEU A 276 -1.14 2.08 -10.83
N LEU A 277 -0.08 1.32 -10.57
CA LEU A 277 1.30 1.63 -10.99
C LEU A 277 1.49 1.62 -12.51
N THR A 278 0.60 0.92 -13.21
CA THR A 278 0.69 0.69 -14.65
C THR A 278 -0.35 1.49 -15.43
N ARG A 279 -1.27 2.18 -14.74
CA ARG A 279 -2.30 3.02 -15.36
C ARG A 279 -1.71 4.33 -15.86
N PRO A 280 -2.39 5.04 -16.79
CA PRO A 280 -2.00 6.41 -17.17
C PRO A 280 -1.86 7.31 -15.93
N GLY A 281 -0.73 8.02 -15.81
CA GLY A 281 -0.35 8.80 -14.63
C GLY A 281 0.26 7.98 -13.47
N GLY A 282 0.07 6.66 -13.47
CA GLY A 282 0.47 5.74 -12.40
C GLY A 282 1.97 5.45 -12.26
N ALA A 283 2.79 5.88 -13.21
CA ALA A 283 4.24 5.84 -13.03
C ALA A 283 4.60 6.82 -11.92
N PHE A 284 4.93 6.29 -10.74
CA PHE A 284 5.32 7.03 -9.53
C PHE A 284 6.40 8.09 -9.81
N THR A 285 6.01 9.26 -10.29
CA THR A 285 6.92 10.39 -10.51
C THR A 285 6.87 11.38 -9.34
N SER A 286 5.91 11.21 -8.41
CA SER A 286 5.82 11.97 -7.16
C SER A 286 5.41 11.08 -5.97
N PRO A 287 5.64 11.51 -4.71
CA PRO A 287 5.34 10.74 -3.49
C PRO A 287 3.85 10.64 -3.10
N HIS A 288 2.94 11.27 -3.83
CA HIS A 288 1.55 11.55 -3.43
C HIS A 288 0.57 10.33 -3.39
N PHE A 289 1.04 9.09 -3.52
CA PHE A 289 0.21 7.97 -4.00
C PHE A 289 -0.16 6.89 -2.96
N ARG A 290 -0.05 7.17 -1.65
CA ARG A 290 -0.07 6.12 -0.62
C ARG A 290 -1.01 6.44 0.54
N ALA A 291 -2.30 6.29 0.26
CA ALA A 291 -3.40 6.42 1.23
C ALA A 291 -3.40 7.72 2.04
N GLY A 292 -2.95 8.86 1.49
CA GLY A 292 -3.00 10.15 2.18
C GLY A 292 -4.42 10.47 2.69
N ASP A 293 -5.44 10.19 1.87
CA ASP A 293 -6.85 10.31 2.22
C ASP A 293 -7.36 9.36 3.32
N ALA A 294 -6.53 8.43 3.78
CA ALA A 294 -6.83 7.59 4.93
C ALA A 294 -6.49 8.26 6.28
N GLY A 295 -6.05 9.53 6.30
CA GLY A 295 -5.90 10.28 7.55
C GLY A 295 -7.18 10.34 8.38
N ALA A 296 -8.35 10.37 7.73
CA ALA A 296 -9.66 10.28 8.39
C ALA A 296 -9.88 8.90 9.04
N TRP A 297 -9.53 7.83 8.33
CA TRP A 297 -9.57 6.46 8.84
C TRP A 297 -8.66 6.29 10.06
N PHE A 298 -7.42 6.77 9.97
CA PHE A 298 -6.44 6.64 11.04
C PHE A 298 -6.86 7.36 12.32
N TRP A 299 -7.41 8.57 12.19
CA TRP A 299 -7.94 9.30 13.34
C TRP A 299 -9.14 8.60 13.98
N LEU A 300 -10.07 8.09 13.17
CA LEU A 300 -11.24 7.39 13.69
C LEU A 300 -10.88 6.07 14.38
N MET A 301 -9.91 5.33 13.85
CA MET A 301 -9.36 4.14 14.51
C MET A 301 -8.75 4.48 15.87
N SER A 302 -7.98 5.57 15.94
CA SER A 302 -7.42 6.08 17.21
C SER A 302 -8.51 6.43 18.22
N ALA A 303 -9.53 7.18 17.78
CA ALA A 303 -10.62 7.62 18.64
C ALA A 303 -11.43 6.43 19.19
N LEU A 304 -11.67 5.41 18.34
CA LEU A 304 -12.31 4.16 18.72
C LEU A 304 -11.50 3.38 19.75
N GLU A 305 -10.21 3.15 19.49
CA GLU A 305 -9.36 2.37 20.40
C GLU A 305 -9.23 3.04 21.77
N ARG A 306 -9.24 4.38 21.80
CA ARG A 306 -9.11 5.17 23.03
C ARG A 306 -10.44 5.46 23.73
N GLY A 307 -11.57 5.19 23.07
CA GLY A 307 -12.88 5.63 23.53
C GLY A 307 -12.98 7.15 23.71
N ASN A 308 -12.16 7.94 22.99
CA ASN A 308 -12.09 9.38 23.14
C ASN A 308 -12.11 10.07 21.78
N PHE A 309 -13.28 10.59 21.44
CA PHE A 309 -13.55 11.34 20.21
C PHE A 309 -13.31 12.84 20.38
N ASP A 310 -12.70 13.30 21.47
CA ASP A 310 -12.33 14.70 21.59
C ASP A 310 -11.22 15.01 20.56
N PRO A 311 -11.45 15.92 19.61
CA PRO A 311 -10.42 16.36 18.67
C PRO A 311 -9.22 17.04 19.32
N GLU A 312 -9.39 17.61 20.52
CA GLU A 312 -8.28 18.21 21.27
C GLU A 312 -7.44 17.17 22.02
N ASN A 313 -7.86 15.89 22.01
CA ASN A 313 -7.18 14.82 22.72
C ASN A 313 -5.73 14.65 22.21
N PRO A 314 -4.71 15.00 23.01
CA PRO A 314 -3.31 14.91 22.59
C PRO A 314 -2.84 13.45 22.47
N GLY A 315 -3.61 12.49 23.01
CA GLY A 315 -3.32 11.08 22.90
C GLY A 315 -3.66 10.50 21.53
N ASN A 316 -4.42 11.16 20.66
CA ASN A 316 -4.76 10.60 19.35
C ASN A 316 -3.50 10.34 18.50
N TRP A 317 -3.53 9.32 17.63
CA TRP A 317 -2.36 8.96 16.80
C TRP A 317 -2.03 10.00 15.73
N CYS A 318 -2.96 10.88 15.38
CA CYS A 318 -2.69 12.07 14.56
C CYS A 318 -2.37 13.33 15.41
N GLY A 319 -2.15 13.14 16.72
CA GLY A 319 -2.15 14.18 17.73
C GLY A 319 -3.56 14.78 17.92
N ALA A 320 -3.62 15.91 18.63
CA ALA A 320 -4.82 16.74 18.55
C ALA A 320 -5.06 17.12 17.09
N TYR A 321 -6.29 16.97 16.59
CA TYR A 321 -6.57 17.10 15.18
C TYR A 321 -6.55 18.58 14.78
N ARG A 322 -5.47 18.97 14.10
CA ARG A 322 -5.09 20.36 13.86
C ARG A 322 -5.69 20.92 12.58
N THR A 323 -6.24 22.13 12.64
CA THR A 323 -6.77 22.86 11.47
C THR A 323 -5.71 23.77 10.83
N TYR A 324 -5.64 23.83 9.49
CA TYR A 324 -4.77 24.78 8.76
C TYR A 324 -5.43 26.17 8.64
N VAL A 325 -4.62 27.25 8.66
CA VAL A 325 -5.10 28.65 8.64
C VAL A 325 -4.30 29.50 7.64
N GLY A 326 -5.00 30.14 6.69
CA GLY A 326 -4.45 31.14 5.75
C GLY A 326 -5.55 32.12 5.28
N ARG A 327 -5.19 33.37 4.98
CA ARG A 327 -6.12 34.48 4.66
C ARG A 327 -6.79 34.38 3.28
N ASP A 328 -6.26 33.53 2.42
CA ASP A 328 -6.87 33.02 1.19
C ASP A 328 -6.89 31.49 1.34
N PRO A 329 -8.04 30.83 1.54
CA PRO A 329 -8.11 29.37 1.53
C PRO A 329 -8.07 28.80 0.11
N TRP A 330 -7.94 29.64 -0.93
CA TRP A 330 -7.45 29.18 -2.22
C TRP A 330 -6.14 28.45 -1.99
N PRO A 331 -5.94 27.28 -2.63
CA PRO A 331 -4.95 26.31 -2.18
C PRO A 331 -3.64 27.06 -2.02
N SER A 332 -3.03 26.90 -0.85
CA SER A 332 -1.60 27.13 -0.68
C SER A 332 -0.95 26.59 -1.95
N GLN A 333 -0.54 27.49 -2.85
CA GLN A 333 0.10 27.07 -4.07
C GLN A 333 1.37 26.37 -3.61
N THR A 334 1.31 25.05 -3.75
CA THR A 334 2.43 24.14 -3.87
C THR A 334 3.54 24.34 -2.84
N VAL A 335 3.32 23.82 -1.63
CA VAL A 335 4.44 23.25 -0.86
C VAL A 335 4.37 21.74 -1.03
N GLY A 336 5.11 21.20 -2.01
CA GLY A 336 5.20 19.76 -2.27
C GLY A 336 5.34 19.40 -3.76
N TYR A 337 4.64 20.12 -4.64
CA TYR A 337 4.86 19.96 -6.08
C TYR A 337 6.13 20.71 -6.45
N GLY A 338 7.18 19.97 -6.79
CA GLY A 338 8.43 20.53 -7.28
C GLY A 338 8.19 21.56 -8.40
N ALA A 339 9.18 22.42 -8.63
CA ALA A 339 9.14 23.56 -9.56
C ALA A 339 8.79 23.24 -11.04
N GLY A 340 8.37 22.03 -11.37
CA GLY A 340 8.00 21.56 -12.71
C GLY A 340 6.50 21.42 -13.01
N SER A 341 5.57 21.69 -12.07
CA SER A 341 4.12 21.48 -12.31
C SER A 341 3.44 22.53 -13.20
N GLY A 342 4.19 23.48 -13.78
CA GLY A 342 3.62 24.57 -14.59
C GLY A 342 2.81 25.60 -13.78
N LEU A 343 2.59 25.36 -12.48
CA LEU A 343 2.06 26.30 -11.51
C LEU A 343 3.26 27.09 -10.97
N GLY A 344 3.53 28.26 -11.55
CA GLY A 344 4.70 29.08 -11.22
C GLY A 344 4.94 29.22 -9.72
N SER A 345 6.20 29.37 -9.32
CA SER A 345 6.61 29.57 -7.94
C SER A 345 5.91 30.81 -7.35
N VAL A 346 4.86 30.59 -6.56
CA VAL A 346 4.22 31.65 -5.79
C VAL A 346 4.73 31.56 -4.35
N PRO A 347 5.21 32.66 -3.76
CA PRO A 347 5.69 32.65 -2.39
C PRO A 347 4.57 32.18 -1.47
N ASN A 348 4.87 31.23 -0.59
CA ASN A 348 4.06 30.97 0.60
C ASN A 348 3.85 32.33 1.27
N PRO A 349 2.61 32.84 1.44
CA PRO A 349 2.42 34.18 1.97
C PRO A 349 2.99 34.22 3.39
N GLU A 350 4.17 34.81 3.54
CA GLU A 350 4.77 35.16 4.81
C GLU A 350 3.82 36.15 5.50
N GLY A 351 2.88 35.60 6.29
CA GLY A 351 1.82 36.39 6.90
C GLY A 351 0.56 35.58 7.15
N VAL A 352 0.65 34.57 8.02
CA VAL A 352 -0.53 33.92 8.59
C VAL A 352 -1.26 34.96 9.45
N THR A 353 -2.21 35.69 8.86
CA THR A 353 -3.12 36.52 9.65
C THR A 353 -4.26 35.67 10.16
N TRP A 354 -4.23 35.43 11.47
CA TRP A 354 -5.25 34.74 12.23
C TRP A 354 -6.61 35.43 12.10
N SER A 355 -7.67 34.63 11.90
CA SER A 355 -8.97 35.01 12.41
C SER A 355 -9.03 34.52 13.87
N PRO A 356 -9.20 35.40 14.87
CA PRO A 356 -9.36 35.01 16.28
C PRO A 356 -10.70 34.29 16.57
N ARG A 357 -11.38 33.77 15.53
CA ARG A 357 -12.79 33.36 15.52
C ARG A 357 -13.00 31.91 15.05
N HIS A 358 -11.94 31.14 14.86
CA HIS A 358 -12.02 29.69 14.56
C HIS A 358 -12.23 28.86 15.84
N TRP A 359 -12.84 27.68 15.70
CA TRP A 359 -12.91 26.69 16.77
C TRP A 359 -11.51 26.10 17.01
N ALA A 360 -11.10 26.01 18.28
CA ALA A 360 -9.80 25.50 18.75
C ALA A 360 -8.56 26.04 17.99
N PRO A 361 -8.33 27.37 17.89
CA PRO A 361 -7.21 27.94 17.12
C PRO A 361 -5.84 27.58 17.72
N HIS A 362 -5.82 27.16 18.98
CA HIS A 362 -4.64 26.65 19.67
C HIS A 362 -4.20 25.27 19.14
N LEU A 363 -5.08 24.56 18.42
CA LEU A 363 -4.76 23.33 17.73
C LEU A 363 -4.20 23.56 16.33
N SER A 364 -4.18 24.77 15.79
CA SER A 364 -3.71 24.99 14.43
C SER A 364 -2.19 24.74 14.28
N VAL A 365 -1.78 24.17 13.14
CA VAL A 365 -0.37 24.13 12.71
C VAL A 365 -0.14 24.98 11.48
N ASN A 366 1.01 25.63 11.46
CA ASN A 366 1.46 26.51 10.38
C ASN A 366 2.72 25.97 9.67
N SER A 367 3.16 24.74 9.95
CA SER A 367 4.33 24.14 9.31
C SER A 367 4.22 22.61 9.18
N PHE A 368 4.89 22.06 8.17
CA PHE A 368 5.00 20.61 7.95
C PHE A 368 5.68 19.89 9.11
N ALA A 369 6.79 20.41 9.62
CA ALA A 369 7.53 19.79 10.70
C ALA A 369 6.65 19.63 11.97
N ALA A 370 5.79 20.61 12.25
CA ALA A 370 4.87 20.54 13.38
C ALA A 370 3.70 19.57 13.15
N ALA A 371 3.30 19.34 11.89
CA ALA A 371 2.27 18.37 11.55
C ALA A 371 2.82 16.94 11.55
N GLU A 372 4.02 16.72 11.00
CA GLU A 372 4.73 15.45 11.02
C GLU A 372 5.04 15.00 12.44
N ALA A 373 5.53 15.91 13.29
CA ALA A 373 5.75 15.62 14.71
C ALA A 373 4.46 15.32 15.50
N ALA A 374 3.28 15.64 14.94
CA ALA A 374 2.00 15.34 15.56
C ALA A 374 1.43 13.98 15.14
N VAL A 375 1.91 13.39 14.03
CA VAL A 375 1.42 12.12 13.51
C VAL A 375 2.36 10.98 13.93
N ASP A 376 1.80 9.93 14.50
CA ASP A 376 2.50 8.68 14.81
C ASP A 376 2.65 7.83 13.54
N LEU A 377 3.64 8.16 12.70
CA LEU A 377 3.92 7.46 11.45
C LEU A 377 4.30 5.98 11.68
N GLY A 378 4.93 5.66 12.81
CA GLY A 378 5.25 4.27 13.16
C GLY A 378 3.98 3.44 13.37
N ARG A 379 3.01 3.98 14.12
CA ARG A 379 1.69 3.35 14.31
C ARG A 379 0.90 3.28 13.01
N TRP A 380 0.99 4.30 12.15
CA TRP A 380 0.38 4.32 10.82
C TRP A 380 0.85 3.12 9.98
N TYR A 381 2.17 2.95 9.80
CA TYR A 381 2.70 1.84 9.01
C TYR A 381 2.35 0.48 9.60
N ALA A 382 2.45 0.31 10.92
CA ALA A 382 2.06 -0.95 11.57
C ALA A 382 0.59 -1.29 11.32
N LEU A 383 -0.32 -0.33 11.50
CA LEU A 383 -1.75 -0.56 11.36
C LEU A 383 -2.15 -0.83 9.90
N VAL A 384 -1.56 -0.10 8.95
CA VAL A 384 -1.81 -0.34 7.52
C VAL A 384 -1.32 -1.74 7.13
N ALA A 385 -0.14 -2.17 7.60
CA ALA A 385 0.34 -3.53 7.34
C ALA A 385 -0.60 -4.59 7.89
N ASP A 386 -1.02 -4.46 9.15
CA ASP A 386 -1.94 -5.40 9.80
C ASP A 386 -3.27 -5.50 9.06
N VAL A 387 -3.80 -4.36 8.58
CA VAL A 387 -5.09 -4.31 7.88
C VAL A 387 -4.97 -4.84 6.45
N MET A 388 -3.89 -4.50 5.75
CA MET A 388 -3.66 -5.02 4.40
C MET A 388 -3.38 -6.53 4.39
N ALA A 389 -2.75 -7.06 5.45
CA ALA A 389 -2.58 -8.49 5.66
C ALA A 389 -3.91 -9.25 5.85
N LEU A 390 -5.03 -8.56 6.11
CA LEU A 390 -6.35 -9.20 6.15
C LEU A 390 -6.81 -9.67 4.77
N TYR A 391 -6.39 -9.00 3.70
CA TYR A 391 -6.72 -9.39 2.33
C TYR A 391 -5.90 -10.59 1.85
N GLN A 392 -4.71 -10.75 2.41
CA GLN A 392 -3.81 -11.83 2.04
C GLN A 392 -4.33 -13.13 2.63
N ALA A 393 -4.43 -14.16 1.79
CA ALA A 393 -4.62 -15.51 2.29
C ALA A 393 -3.54 -15.73 3.36
N ASP A 394 -3.93 -16.27 4.52
CA ASP A 394 -2.90 -16.86 5.37
C ASP A 394 -2.13 -17.81 4.45
N PRO A 395 -0.79 -17.72 4.40
CA PRO A 395 -0.02 -18.68 3.62
C PRO A 395 -0.57 -20.04 4.01
N VAL A 396 -0.97 -20.83 3.01
CA VAL A 396 -1.60 -22.14 3.25
C VAL A 396 -0.66 -22.90 4.16
N VAL A 397 -0.97 -22.89 5.45
CA VAL A 397 -0.54 -23.92 6.37
C VAL A 397 -1.43 -25.06 5.92
N GLU A 398 -0.95 -25.86 4.97
CA GLU A 398 -1.51 -27.18 4.78
C GLU A 398 -1.59 -27.78 6.18
N GLU A 399 -2.79 -28.16 6.61
CA GLU A 399 -2.91 -28.93 7.84
C GLU A 399 -1.89 -30.07 7.75
N PRO A 400 -1.05 -30.24 8.78
CA PRO A 400 0.13 -31.08 8.65
C PRO A 400 -0.35 -32.51 8.38
N GLU A 401 -0.09 -33.00 7.18
CA GLU A 401 0.34 -34.39 7.09
C GLU A 401 1.53 -34.55 8.04
N GLU A 402 1.52 -35.68 8.76
CA GLU A 402 2.39 -36.03 9.89
C GLU A 402 3.79 -35.38 9.95
N PRO A 403 4.30 -35.07 11.15
CA PRO A 403 5.41 -34.14 11.36
C PRO A 403 6.65 -34.47 10.53
N GLY A 404 7.03 -33.54 9.64
CA GLY A 404 8.31 -33.53 8.93
C GLY A 404 8.79 -32.11 8.58
N ASP A 405 9.70 -31.57 9.37
CA ASP A 405 10.77 -30.63 8.99
C ASP A 405 10.45 -29.24 8.37
N HIS A 406 9.80 -28.33 9.10
CA HIS A 406 10.11 -26.91 8.93
C HIS A 406 11.46 -26.61 9.60
N LEU A 407 12.51 -26.48 8.79
CA LEU A 407 13.84 -26.13 9.26
C LEU A 407 13.88 -24.65 9.67
N ALA A 408 14.27 -24.38 10.92
CA ALA A 408 14.38 -23.03 11.45
C ALA A 408 15.28 -22.15 10.57
N GLY A 409 14.87 -20.91 10.32
CA GLY A 409 15.66 -19.91 9.62
C GLY A 409 15.58 -19.92 8.10
N LEU A 410 14.67 -20.67 7.45
CA LEU A 410 14.50 -20.57 5.99
C LEU A 410 14.04 -19.16 5.56
N VAL A 411 14.83 -18.50 4.72
CA VAL A 411 14.60 -17.14 4.22
C VAL A 411 13.91 -17.15 2.85
N GLY A 412 14.35 -18.02 1.94
CA GLY A 412 13.75 -18.17 0.62
C GLY A 412 14.22 -19.44 -0.05
N GLU A 413 13.36 -20.05 -0.86
CA GLU A 413 13.57 -21.32 -1.54
C GLU A 413 13.01 -21.24 -2.96
N TRP A 414 13.87 -21.37 -3.96
CA TRP A 414 13.49 -21.38 -5.36
C TRP A 414 13.67 -22.78 -5.92
N LEU A 415 12.54 -23.43 -6.18
CA LEU A 415 12.53 -24.75 -6.78
C LEU A 415 12.96 -24.68 -8.23
N LEU A 416 12.69 -23.62 -9.00
CA LEU A 416 13.07 -23.51 -10.42
C LEU A 416 12.44 -24.61 -11.29
N ASP A 417 11.15 -24.84 -11.18
CA ASP A 417 10.37 -25.88 -11.89
C ASP A 417 9.11 -25.35 -12.59
N GLU A 418 8.98 -24.04 -12.72
CA GLU A 418 7.82 -23.34 -13.27
C GLU A 418 7.56 -23.67 -14.75
N GLY A 419 8.59 -24.15 -15.46
CA GLY A 419 8.52 -24.68 -16.83
C GLY A 419 8.24 -23.65 -17.94
N SER A 420 7.72 -22.47 -17.61
CA SER A 420 7.44 -21.37 -18.54
C SER A 420 7.29 -20.02 -17.80
N GLY A 421 7.11 -18.92 -18.54
CA GLY A 421 6.91 -17.58 -17.95
C GLY A 421 8.20 -16.91 -17.46
N MET A 422 8.10 -15.71 -16.88
CA MET A 422 9.26 -14.90 -16.45
C MET A 422 9.53 -14.93 -14.95
N SER A 423 8.59 -15.41 -14.14
CA SER A 423 8.68 -15.39 -12.68
C SER A 423 9.51 -16.54 -12.12
N LEU A 424 10.13 -16.30 -10.97
CA LEU A 424 10.76 -17.30 -10.10
C LEU A 424 9.97 -17.32 -8.79
N ALA A 425 9.17 -18.34 -8.55
CA ALA A 425 8.38 -18.46 -7.34
C ALA A 425 9.27 -18.81 -6.14
N ASP A 426 9.07 -18.11 -5.02
CA ASP A 426 9.61 -18.52 -3.73
C ASP A 426 8.66 -19.56 -3.12
N ALA A 427 9.12 -20.80 -3.02
CA ALA A 427 8.46 -21.90 -2.32
C ALA A 427 8.67 -21.83 -0.80
N GLY A 428 9.51 -20.91 -0.33
CA GLY A 428 9.72 -20.60 1.08
C GLY A 428 8.62 -19.70 1.67
N PRO A 429 8.74 -19.35 2.96
CA PRO A 429 7.65 -18.70 3.70
C PRO A 429 7.50 -17.19 3.42
N ASN A 430 8.40 -16.57 2.66
CA ASN A 430 8.57 -15.11 2.65
C ASN A 430 8.23 -14.43 1.31
N GLY A 431 7.72 -15.17 0.33
CA GLY A 431 7.20 -14.60 -0.92
C GLY A 431 8.24 -13.84 -1.74
N LEU A 432 9.53 -14.21 -1.65
CA LEU A 432 10.65 -13.56 -2.36
C LEU A 432 10.67 -13.91 -3.85
N THR A 433 9.61 -13.53 -4.56
CA THR A 433 9.45 -13.81 -6.00
C THR A 433 10.51 -13.06 -6.81
N GLY A 434 11.23 -13.81 -7.64
CA GLY A 434 12.19 -13.26 -8.59
C GLY A 434 11.67 -13.21 -10.02
N ARG A 435 12.56 -12.82 -10.94
CA ARG A 435 12.36 -12.91 -12.39
C ARG A 435 13.59 -13.43 -13.12
N ARG A 436 13.36 -14.03 -14.30
CA ARG A 436 14.42 -14.31 -15.28
C ARG A 436 14.81 -13.01 -15.99
N GLY A 437 16.11 -12.78 -16.17
CA GLY A 437 16.60 -11.61 -16.88
C GLY A 437 16.55 -10.31 -16.06
N LEU A 438 17.09 -9.24 -16.64
CA LEU A 438 17.28 -7.96 -15.95
C LEU A 438 16.02 -7.10 -15.86
N TYR A 439 15.17 -7.13 -16.90
CA TYR A 439 14.02 -6.24 -17.07
C TYR A 439 12.76 -7.01 -17.40
N GLU A 440 11.61 -6.38 -17.21
CA GLU A 440 10.33 -6.89 -17.70
C GLU A 440 9.64 -5.82 -18.57
N PRO A 441 9.36 -6.09 -19.85
CA PRO A 441 9.77 -7.27 -20.62
C PRO A 441 11.28 -7.26 -20.98
N ASP A 442 11.94 -8.42 -20.94
CA ASP A 442 13.33 -8.60 -21.40
C ASP A 442 13.35 -8.77 -22.92
N PRO A 443 14.13 -7.98 -23.70
CA PRO A 443 14.27 -8.14 -25.15
C PRO A 443 14.94 -9.45 -25.61
N GLY A 444 15.24 -10.38 -24.70
CA GLY A 444 15.49 -11.79 -25.02
C GLY A 444 16.95 -12.20 -25.04
N THR A 445 17.85 -11.43 -24.42
CA THR A 445 19.28 -11.73 -24.39
C THR A 445 19.85 -12.01 -23.00
N SER A 446 19.19 -11.56 -21.92
CA SER A 446 19.70 -11.73 -20.54
C SER A 446 18.94 -12.78 -19.70
N ALA A 447 17.79 -13.25 -20.17
CA ALA A 447 16.99 -14.24 -19.45
C ALA A 447 17.47 -15.69 -19.68
N PRO A 448 17.72 -16.48 -18.62
CA PRO A 448 17.97 -17.91 -18.76
C PRO A 448 16.74 -18.66 -19.28
N ALA A 449 16.96 -19.84 -19.86
CA ALA A 449 15.91 -20.68 -20.41
C ALA A 449 15.40 -21.70 -19.39
N TRP A 450 14.09 -21.96 -19.37
CA TRP A 450 13.53 -23.11 -18.66
C TRP A 450 13.93 -24.39 -19.38
N VAL A 451 14.42 -25.36 -18.61
CA VAL A 451 14.65 -26.74 -19.03
C VAL A 451 13.97 -27.68 -18.04
N ALA A 452 13.82 -28.96 -18.38
CA ALA A 452 13.11 -29.91 -17.52
C ALA A 452 13.72 -29.99 -16.10
N GLU A 453 15.03 -29.78 -16.00
CA GLU A 453 15.80 -29.89 -14.78
C GLU A 453 15.94 -28.56 -14.00
N GLY A 454 15.53 -27.42 -14.56
CA GLY A 454 15.75 -26.12 -13.92
C GLY A 454 15.87 -24.93 -14.87
N LEU A 455 16.77 -24.00 -14.53
CA LEU A 455 17.17 -22.89 -15.38
C LEU A 455 18.54 -23.14 -16.02
N SER A 456 18.58 -23.07 -17.35
CA SER A 456 19.81 -23.14 -18.14
C SER A 456 20.31 -21.75 -18.47
N PHE A 457 21.58 -21.51 -18.15
CA PHE A 457 22.27 -20.23 -18.30
C PHE A 457 23.35 -20.32 -19.38
N THR A 458 23.52 -19.22 -20.09
CA THR A 458 24.75 -18.86 -20.80
C THR A 458 25.47 -17.74 -20.05
N PRO A 459 26.77 -17.50 -20.28
CA PRO A 459 27.56 -16.56 -19.46
C PRO A 459 27.07 -15.10 -19.38
N GLN A 460 26.12 -14.70 -20.23
CA GLN A 460 25.52 -13.36 -20.25
C GLN A 460 24.09 -13.33 -19.68
N GLN A 461 23.65 -14.41 -19.02
CA GLN A 461 22.30 -14.53 -18.48
C GLN A 461 22.30 -14.51 -16.95
N VAL A 462 21.17 -14.05 -16.39
CA VAL A 462 21.00 -13.96 -14.95
C VAL A 462 19.53 -14.09 -14.57
N ALA A 463 19.27 -14.64 -13.40
CA ALA A 463 17.98 -14.58 -12.73
C ALA A 463 18.12 -13.69 -11.50
N VAL A 464 17.11 -12.85 -11.24
CA VAL A 464 17.17 -11.78 -10.24
C VAL A 464 16.01 -11.91 -9.27
N VAL A 465 16.32 -12.01 -7.99
CA VAL A 465 15.39 -11.83 -6.88
C VAL A 465 15.61 -10.41 -6.34
N PRO A 466 14.62 -9.51 -6.48
CA PRO A 466 14.77 -8.13 -6.03
C PRO A 466 15.19 -8.03 -4.57
N TYR A 467 15.92 -6.98 -4.24
CA TYR A 467 16.27 -6.68 -2.86
C TYR A 467 15.05 -6.76 -1.92
N SER A 468 15.25 -7.45 -0.80
CA SER A 468 14.37 -7.45 0.35
C SER A 468 15.22 -7.33 1.62
N PRO A 469 14.77 -6.59 2.64
CA PRO A 469 15.43 -6.57 3.96
C PRO A 469 15.55 -7.96 4.58
N LEU A 470 14.67 -8.89 4.21
CA LEU A 470 14.73 -10.30 4.61
C LEU A 470 15.93 -11.06 4.02
N LEU A 471 16.79 -10.42 3.22
CA LEU A 471 18.05 -11.02 2.77
C LEU A 471 19.27 -10.46 3.53
N ASP A 472 19.09 -9.41 4.34
CA ASP A 472 20.17 -8.69 5.02
C ASP A 472 20.53 -9.34 6.37
N HIS A 473 21.19 -10.49 6.27
CA HIS A 473 21.60 -11.28 7.43
C HIS A 473 23.12 -11.38 7.54
N GLY A 474 23.60 -11.28 8.79
CA GLY A 474 25.03 -11.38 9.10
C GLY A 474 25.50 -12.82 9.09
N ASP A 475 24.62 -13.74 9.46
CA ASP A 475 24.80 -15.19 9.49
C ASP A 475 23.85 -15.82 8.47
N LEU A 476 24.39 -16.40 7.41
CA LEU A 476 23.58 -16.98 6.35
C LEU A 476 24.11 -18.33 5.87
N THR A 477 23.22 -19.13 5.33
CA THR A 477 23.54 -20.35 4.58
C THR A 477 22.93 -20.26 3.19
N VAL A 478 23.75 -20.43 2.15
CA VAL A 478 23.32 -20.56 0.76
C VAL A 478 23.45 -22.01 0.35
N VAL A 479 22.38 -22.61 -0.15
CA VAL A 479 22.37 -23.96 -0.74
C VAL A 479 21.99 -23.84 -2.20
N ALA A 480 22.70 -24.53 -3.08
CA ALA A 480 22.34 -24.60 -4.50
C ALA A 480 22.61 -25.99 -5.08
N VAL A 481 21.76 -26.43 -6.00
CA VAL A 481 22.00 -27.61 -6.84
C VAL A 481 22.33 -27.14 -8.25
N VAL A 482 23.55 -27.42 -8.71
CA VAL A 482 24.10 -26.85 -9.94
C VAL A 482 24.80 -27.92 -10.79
N ARG A 483 24.76 -27.73 -12.11
CA ARG A 483 25.52 -28.49 -13.10
C ARG A 483 26.25 -27.52 -14.02
N PRO A 484 27.53 -27.21 -13.74
CA PRO A 484 28.34 -26.36 -14.62
C PRO A 484 28.80 -27.15 -15.86
N ASP A 485 28.75 -26.53 -17.03
CA ASP A 485 29.18 -27.15 -18.30
C ASP A 485 30.65 -26.85 -18.65
N THR A 486 31.29 -26.01 -17.85
CA THR A 486 32.72 -25.73 -17.91
C THR A 486 33.26 -25.37 -16.53
N THR A 487 34.57 -25.46 -16.34
CA THR A 487 35.25 -24.91 -15.16
C THR A 487 35.87 -23.54 -15.42
N GLY A 488 35.88 -23.07 -16.66
CA GLY A 488 36.63 -21.89 -17.09
C GLY A 488 36.10 -20.58 -16.51
N GLY A 489 36.99 -19.74 -16.00
CA GLY A 489 36.66 -18.41 -15.51
C GLY A 489 35.93 -18.43 -14.16
N ASN A 490 35.32 -17.29 -13.82
CA ASN A 490 34.43 -17.18 -12.67
C ASN A 490 32.99 -17.43 -13.15
N GLN A 491 32.26 -18.29 -12.46
CA GLN A 491 30.87 -18.61 -12.76
C GLN A 491 30.04 -18.58 -11.48
N MET A 492 29.09 -17.64 -11.42
CA MET A 492 28.27 -17.45 -10.22
C MET A 492 27.17 -18.50 -10.15
N PHE A 493 27.03 -19.13 -8.98
CA PHE A 493 25.85 -19.94 -8.67
C PHE A 493 24.80 -19.06 -8.00
N ALA A 494 25.21 -18.35 -6.95
CA ALA A 494 24.41 -17.34 -6.27
C ALA A 494 25.30 -16.16 -5.84
N SER A 495 24.80 -14.94 -5.96
CA SER A 495 25.53 -13.75 -5.52
C SER A 495 24.63 -12.64 -5.03
N ARG A 496 25.13 -11.87 -4.05
CA ARG A 496 24.59 -10.56 -3.67
C ARG A 496 25.70 -9.53 -3.80
N SER A 497 25.56 -8.67 -4.81
CA SER A 497 26.55 -7.65 -5.16
C SER A 497 25.87 -6.36 -5.63
N GLU A 498 26.38 -5.21 -5.21
CA GLU A 498 25.89 -3.89 -5.65
C GLU A 498 26.37 -3.56 -7.06
N VAL A 499 25.48 -2.93 -7.84
CA VAL A 499 25.88 -2.16 -9.01
C VAL A 499 26.30 -0.78 -8.49
N PRO A 500 27.56 -0.36 -8.59
CA PRO A 500 27.94 0.95 -8.08
C PRO A 500 27.19 2.04 -8.84
N TYR A 501 26.49 2.89 -8.08
CA TYR A 501 25.88 4.11 -8.59
C TYR A 501 26.49 5.34 -7.89
N PRO A 502 27.16 6.26 -8.60
CA PRO A 502 27.43 6.22 -10.03
C PRO A 502 28.47 5.14 -10.43
N PRO A 503 28.50 4.74 -11.72
CA PRO A 503 29.51 3.83 -12.26
C PRO A 503 30.93 4.26 -11.89
N GLY A 504 31.76 3.33 -11.39
CA GLY A 504 33.11 3.60 -10.90
C GLY A 504 33.27 3.73 -9.38
N SER A 505 32.17 3.66 -8.61
CA SER A 505 32.23 3.51 -7.15
C SER A 505 32.65 2.07 -6.76
N PRO A 506 33.22 1.82 -5.56
CA PRO A 506 33.54 0.47 -5.12
C PRO A 506 32.26 -0.37 -5.03
N ALA A 507 32.19 -1.51 -5.74
CA ALA A 507 31.07 -2.42 -5.61
C ALA A 507 31.00 -2.96 -4.18
N ARG A 508 29.89 -2.70 -3.47
CA ARG A 508 29.63 -3.34 -2.18
C ARG A 508 29.06 -4.73 -2.45
N ASN A 509 29.88 -5.74 -2.26
CA ASN A 509 29.43 -7.12 -2.35
C ASN A 509 29.08 -7.60 -0.94
N VAL A 510 28.13 -8.51 -0.83
CA VAL A 510 27.81 -9.21 0.43
C VAL A 510 28.46 -10.59 0.37
N PHE A 511 28.06 -11.41 -0.61
CA PHE A 511 28.66 -12.72 -0.85
C PHE A 511 28.67 -13.14 -2.31
N GLN A 512 29.51 -14.12 -2.63
CA GLN A 512 29.47 -14.87 -3.88
C GLN A 512 29.72 -16.36 -3.62
N LEU A 513 28.80 -17.22 -4.06
CA LEU A 513 29.01 -18.66 -4.16
C LEU A 513 29.24 -19.00 -5.64
N ARG A 514 30.44 -19.49 -5.97
CA ARG A 514 30.89 -19.57 -7.37
C ARG A 514 31.85 -20.71 -7.64
N ASN A 515 31.97 -21.05 -8.91
CA ASN A 515 33.15 -21.70 -9.47
C ASN A 515 34.19 -20.62 -9.87
N SER A 516 35.47 -20.90 -9.65
CA SER A 516 36.59 -20.13 -10.23
C SER A 516 37.68 -21.08 -10.70
N ASN A 517 37.79 -21.28 -12.02
CA ASN A 517 38.77 -22.19 -12.64
C ASN A 517 38.82 -23.59 -12.01
N GLY A 518 37.65 -24.16 -11.68
CA GLY A 518 37.50 -25.48 -11.07
C GLY A 518 37.51 -25.51 -9.54
N ALA A 519 37.79 -24.38 -8.89
CA ALA A 519 37.65 -24.25 -7.44
C ALA A 519 36.21 -23.87 -7.08
N LEU A 520 35.62 -24.57 -6.11
CA LEU A 520 34.40 -24.11 -5.46
C LEU A 520 34.80 -23.02 -4.45
N GLN A 521 34.17 -21.85 -4.51
CA GLN A 521 34.51 -20.71 -3.68
C GLN A 521 33.28 -20.08 -3.03
N PHE A 522 33.44 -19.71 -1.76
CA PHE A 522 32.58 -18.76 -1.07
C PHE A 522 33.37 -17.50 -0.77
N LEU A 523 32.87 -16.36 -1.22
CA LEU A 523 33.44 -15.05 -0.94
C LEU A 523 32.51 -14.33 0.01
N GLY A 524 33.04 -13.89 1.15
CA GLY A 524 32.33 -13.04 2.10
C GLY A 524 33.02 -11.68 2.21
N PHE A 525 32.24 -10.61 2.22
CA PHE A 525 32.75 -9.25 2.37
C PHE A 525 32.57 -8.76 3.80
N SER A 526 33.71 -8.57 4.48
CA SER A 526 33.79 -8.39 5.93
C SER A 526 34.97 -7.49 6.30
N GLY A 527 34.86 -6.17 6.09
CA GLY A 527 36.02 -5.25 6.21
C GLY A 527 37.12 -5.50 5.17
N GLY A 528 36.80 -6.27 4.13
CA GLY A 528 37.68 -6.73 3.04
C GLY A 528 37.07 -7.97 2.36
N THR A 529 37.61 -8.37 1.20
CA THR A 529 37.19 -9.62 0.53
C THR A 529 37.94 -10.81 1.12
N VAL A 530 37.21 -11.80 1.65
CA VAL A 530 37.78 -13.08 2.09
C VAL A 530 37.25 -14.19 1.18
N ILE A 531 38.13 -15.09 0.74
CA ILE A 531 37.79 -16.23 -0.12
C ILE A 531 38.05 -17.54 0.63
N ILE A 532 37.01 -18.35 0.76
CA ILE A 532 37.09 -19.73 1.25
C ILE A 532 36.93 -20.63 0.04
N ALA A 533 37.95 -21.44 -0.26
CA ALA A 533 38.04 -22.16 -1.53
C ALA A 533 38.44 -23.63 -1.35
N ALA A 534 37.82 -24.50 -2.15
CA ALA A 534 38.22 -25.89 -2.34
C ALA A 534 38.64 -26.11 -3.80
N ALA A 535 39.95 -26.27 -4.03
CA ALA A 535 40.50 -26.46 -5.36
C ALA A 535 40.06 -27.81 -5.97
N GLY A 536 39.71 -27.80 -7.27
CA GLY A 536 39.30 -29.00 -8.01
C GLY A 536 37.96 -29.60 -7.56
N ALA A 537 37.17 -28.86 -6.75
CA ALA A 537 35.91 -29.35 -6.23
C ALA A 537 34.76 -29.29 -7.25
N VAL A 538 34.85 -28.47 -8.31
CA VAL A 538 33.80 -28.34 -9.31
C VAL A 538 33.97 -29.40 -10.41
N ALA A 539 32.92 -30.19 -10.66
CA ALA A 539 32.88 -31.19 -11.71
C ALA A 539 32.01 -30.71 -12.89
N VAL A 540 32.56 -30.81 -14.11
CA VAL A 540 31.85 -30.42 -15.34
C VAL A 540 30.80 -31.47 -15.71
N GLY A 541 29.61 -31.01 -16.12
CA GLY A 541 28.52 -31.84 -16.62
C GLY A 541 27.88 -32.75 -15.57
N GLN A 542 28.22 -32.57 -14.29
CA GLN A 542 27.69 -33.35 -13.17
C GLN A 542 26.90 -32.46 -12.22
N TRP A 543 25.75 -32.96 -11.77
CA TRP A 543 24.98 -32.31 -10.71
C TRP A 543 25.77 -32.34 -9.40
N MET A 544 25.79 -31.22 -8.72
CA MET A 544 26.41 -31.06 -7.42
C MET A 544 25.47 -30.28 -6.51
N LEU A 545 25.38 -30.72 -5.27
CA LEU A 545 24.85 -29.93 -4.18
C LEU A 545 26.01 -29.15 -3.57
N VAL A 546 25.91 -27.83 -3.55
CA VAL A 546 26.89 -26.96 -2.92
C VAL A 546 26.22 -26.13 -1.82
N ALA A 547 26.89 -26.01 -0.69
CA ALA A 547 26.41 -25.18 0.41
C ALA A 547 27.54 -24.34 0.98
N ALA A 548 27.26 -23.06 1.26
CA ALA A 548 28.15 -22.17 1.98
C ALA A 548 27.40 -21.61 3.20
N GLN A 549 27.96 -21.80 4.39
CA GLN A 549 27.42 -21.28 5.63
C GLN A 549 28.42 -20.32 6.26
N ASN A 550 27.94 -19.25 6.86
CA ASN A 550 28.70 -18.47 7.83
C ASN A 550 27.89 -18.24 9.11
N VAL A 551 28.57 -18.29 10.24
CA VAL A 551 28.03 -17.99 11.57
C VAL A 551 29.06 -17.14 12.31
N GLY A 552 28.70 -15.89 12.61
CA GLY A 552 29.62 -14.83 13.00
C GLY A 552 30.73 -14.65 11.95
N THR A 553 31.95 -14.98 12.33
CA THR A 553 33.11 -14.95 11.44
C THR A 553 33.49 -16.31 10.87
N ALA A 554 32.98 -17.42 11.40
CA ALA A 554 33.30 -18.74 10.88
C ALA A 554 32.53 -19.01 9.60
N ALA A 555 33.16 -19.64 8.61
CA ALA A 555 32.47 -20.03 7.40
C ALA A 555 32.96 -21.38 6.85
N VAL A 556 32.03 -22.12 6.26
CA VAL A 556 32.21 -23.50 5.82
C VAL A 556 31.64 -23.63 4.41
N LEU A 557 32.37 -24.35 3.55
CA LEU A 557 31.97 -24.69 2.21
C LEU A 557 31.85 -26.21 2.08
N ARG A 558 30.71 -26.65 1.54
CA ARG A 558 30.35 -28.07 1.43
C ARG A 558 29.97 -28.42 0.00
N LYS A 559 30.25 -29.68 -0.36
CA LYS A 559 29.84 -30.30 -1.62
C LYS A 559 29.28 -31.68 -1.33
N ASN A 560 28.09 -31.97 -1.85
CA ASN A 560 27.38 -33.25 -1.73
C ASN A 560 27.34 -33.78 -0.29
N GLY A 561 27.17 -32.90 0.70
CA GLY A 561 27.12 -33.26 2.12
C GLY A 561 28.46 -33.45 2.82
N ALA A 562 29.59 -33.21 2.13
CA ALA A 562 30.91 -33.20 2.74
C ALA A 562 31.45 -31.77 2.84
N GLN A 563 32.03 -31.41 3.99
CA GLN A 563 32.82 -30.19 4.11
C GLN A 563 34.09 -30.31 3.26
N VAL A 564 34.26 -29.38 2.32
CA VAL A 564 35.42 -29.33 1.41
C VAL A 564 36.36 -28.18 1.71
N ALA A 565 35.89 -27.13 2.39
CA ALA A 565 36.73 -26.08 2.95
C ALA A 565 36.06 -25.44 4.17
N ALA A 566 36.88 -24.81 5.02
CA ALA A 566 36.42 -23.95 6.10
C ALA A 566 37.44 -22.83 6.32
N GLY A 567 36.99 -21.73 6.89
CA GLY A 567 37.83 -20.58 7.17
C GLY A 567 37.12 -19.56 8.06
N SER A 568 37.73 -18.38 8.17
CA SER A 568 37.15 -17.28 8.93
C SER A 568 37.19 -15.99 8.13
N LEU A 569 36.08 -15.27 8.16
CA LEU A 569 35.94 -13.89 7.70
C LEU A 569 36.68 -12.94 8.67
N ASN A 570 37.06 -11.75 8.21
CA ASN A 570 37.78 -10.80 9.08
C ASN A 570 36.85 -10.14 10.10
N ALA A 571 35.55 -10.13 9.82
CA ALA A 571 34.46 -9.61 10.63
C ALA A 571 33.16 -10.32 10.22
N PRO A 572 32.04 -10.16 10.96
CA PRO A 572 30.73 -10.50 10.42
C PRO A 572 30.49 -9.83 9.06
N MET A 573 29.69 -10.46 8.19
CA MET A 573 29.39 -9.87 6.89
C MET A 573 28.65 -8.55 7.03
N ALA A 574 28.90 -7.62 6.11
CA ALA A 574 28.30 -6.29 6.14
C ALA A 574 26.78 -6.35 5.92
N LEU A 575 26.03 -5.69 6.81
CA LEU A 575 24.57 -5.50 6.73
C LEU A 575 24.21 -4.17 6.06
N GLY A 576 22.95 -4.04 5.58
CA GLY A 576 22.38 -2.78 5.10
C GLY A 576 22.84 -2.37 3.69
N VAL A 577 23.00 -3.35 2.82
CA VAL A 577 23.42 -3.16 1.43
C VAL A 577 22.28 -3.60 0.52
N GLU A 578 21.49 -2.62 0.04
CA GLU A 578 20.29 -2.81 -0.79
C GLU A 578 20.63 -3.44 -2.15
N THR A 579 20.80 -4.76 -2.15
CA THR A 579 21.28 -5.50 -3.32
C THR A 579 20.48 -6.75 -3.58
N ASP A 580 20.08 -6.91 -4.84
CA ASP A 580 19.38 -8.09 -5.33
C ASP A 580 20.22 -9.36 -5.14
N LEU A 581 19.51 -10.45 -4.86
CA LEU A 581 20.04 -11.80 -4.99
C LEU A 581 19.99 -12.21 -6.46
N ARG A 582 21.08 -12.81 -6.95
CA ARG A 582 21.23 -13.18 -8.36
C ARG A 582 21.66 -14.63 -8.48
N PHE A 583 21.07 -15.32 -9.45
CA PHE A 583 21.45 -16.68 -9.83
C PHE A 583 22.10 -16.67 -11.20
N GLY A 584 23.16 -17.45 -11.35
CA GLY A 584 23.84 -17.61 -12.62
C GLY A 584 24.63 -16.40 -13.11
N GLY A 585 24.75 -15.30 -12.34
CA GLY A 585 25.53 -14.13 -12.74
C GLY A 585 25.75 -13.12 -11.62
N ARG A 586 26.62 -12.13 -11.86
CA ARG A 586 26.80 -10.94 -11.02
C ARG A 586 26.97 -9.68 -11.87
N PHE A 587 27.04 -8.53 -11.21
CA PHE A 587 27.54 -7.30 -11.83
C PHE A 587 28.97 -7.00 -11.35
N ASN A 588 29.75 -6.29 -12.18
CA ASN A 588 31.05 -5.75 -11.76
C ASN A 588 31.01 -4.22 -11.63
N SER A 589 32.06 -3.67 -11.02
CA SER A 589 32.15 -2.24 -10.71
C SER A 589 32.33 -1.30 -11.91
N THR A 590 32.47 -1.88 -13.11
CA THR A 590 32.80 -1.19 -14.37
C THR A 590 31.76 -1.41 -15.47
N ALA A 591 30.80 -2.30 -15.25
CA ALA A 591 29.74 -2.63 -16.19
C ALA A 591 28.60 -1.63 -16.03
N SER A 592 28.02 -1.20 -17.15
CA SER A 592 26.69 -0.60 -17.13
C SER A 592 25.70 -1.62 -16.55
N VAL A 593 24.58 -1.12 -16.00
CA VAL A 593 23.46 -1.89 -15.42
C VAL A 593 22.83 -2.93 -16.38
N THR A 594 23.38 -3.06 -17.59
CA THR A 594 22.82 -3.76 -18.75
C THR A 594 23.47 -5.11 -19.02
N ASP A 595 24.69 -5.39 -18.54
CA ASP A 595 25.43 -6.61 -18.90
C ASP A 595 25.90 -7.38 -17.66
N PRO A 596 25.28 -8.55 -17.35
CA PRO A 596 25.80 -9.43 -16.30
C PRO A 596 27.15 -10.00 -16.75
N VAL A 597 28.01 -10.26 -15.77
CA VAL A 597 29.37 -10.81 -15.98
C VAL A 597 29.62 -12.00 -15.07
N ASP A 598 30.66 -12.76 -15.39
CA ASP A 598 31.00 -14.01 -14.69
C ASP A 598 29.79 -14.96 -14.58
N GLY A 599 28.98 -14.99 -15.64
CA GLY A 599 27.77 -15.80 -15.67
C GLY A 599 28.07 -17.29 -15.75
N LEU A 600 27.12 -18.07 -15.25
CA LEU A 600 27.15 -19.52 -15.34
C LEU A 600 26.97 -19.94 -16.81
N ASP A 601 27.77 -20.92 -17.21
CA ASP A 601 27.49 -21.76 -18.36
C ASP A 601 27.12 -23.14 -17.80
N GLY A 602 25.83 -23.47 -17.83
CA GLY A 602 25.28 -24.64 -17.16
C GLY A 602 23.88 -24.42 -16.59
N THR A 603 23.47 -25.30 -15.68
CA THR A 603 22.09 -25.36 -15.16
C THR A 603 22.05 -25.23 -13.64
N ILE A 604 21.05 -24.50 -13.12
CA ILE A 604 20.72 -24.44 -11.69
C ILE A 604 19.33 -25.06 -11.51
N ALA A 605 19.21 -26.01 -10.60
CA ALA A 605 17.99 -26.76 -10.35
C ALA A 605 17.30 -26.40 -9.03
N TYR A 606 17.99 -25.74 -8.11
CA TYR A 606 17.49 -25.38 -6.78
C TYR A 606 18.39 -24.33 -6.16
N VAL A 607 17.81 -23.37 -5.45
CA VAL A 607 18.53 -22.44 -4.56
C VAL A 607 17.73 -22.22 -3.28
N ALA A 608 18.38 -22.19 -2.13
CA ALA A 608 17.78 -21.75 -0.88
C ALA A 608 18.73 -20.89 -0.04
N ILE A 609 18.15 -19.97 0.72
CA ILE A 609 18.85 -19.10 1.67
C ILE A 609 18.26 -19.36 3.05
N TYR A 610 19.11 -19.49 4.06
CA TYR A 610 18.73 -19.59 5.47
C TYR A 610 19.47 -18.54 6.29
N GLU A 611 18.82 -17.99 7.31
CA GLU A 611 19.40 -17.15 8.35
C GLU A 611 19.72 -17.99 9.60
N GLY A 612 20.88 -17.74 10.22
CA GLY A 612 21.14 -18.21 11.59
C GLY A 612 21.13 -19.73 11.78
N LEU A 613 21.17 -20.50 10.68
CA LEU A 613 21.15 -21.96 10.69
C LEU A 613 22.36 -22.49 11.44
N SER A 614 22.16 -23.40 12.38
CA SER A 614 23.28 -24.04 13.06
C SER A 614 24.00 -25.00 12.11
N SER A 615 25.29 -25.25 12.33
CA SER A 615 26.01 -26.26 11.52
C SER A 615 25.49 -27.68 11.71
N ALA A 616 24.74 -27.94 12.79
CA ALA A 616 24.12 -29.24 13.04
C ALA A 616 22.91 -29.50 12.12
N ASP A 617 22.26 -28.45 11.62
CA ASP A 617 21.07 -28.55 10.77
C ASP A 617 21.43 -28.62 9.27
N LEU A 618 22.70 -28.42 8.92
CA LEU A 618 23.20 -28.47 7.54
C LEU A 618 22.84 -29.78 6.80
N PRO A 619 23.00 -30.98 7.39
CA PRO A 619 22.62 -32.21 6.70
C PRO A 619 21.14 -32.27 6.32
N ALA A 620 20.25 -31.69 7.14
CA ALA A 620 18.81 -31.70 6.89
C ALA A 620 18.43 -30.76 5.75
N VAL A 621 19.00 -29.54 5.70
CA VAL A 621 18.76 -28.62 4.58
C VAL A 621 19.35 -29.15 3.26
N GLU A 622 20.48 -29.86 3.33
CA GLU A 622 21.06 -30.54 2.16
C GLU A 622 20.17 -31.69 1.68
N GLU A 623 19.57 -32.45 2.58
CA GLU A 623 18.65 -33.52 2.23
C GLU A 623 17.35 -32.99 1.61
N ARG A 624 16.81 -31.88 2.13
CA ARG A 624 15.68 -31.18 1.51
C ARG A 624 15.98 -30.80 0.06
N ALA A 625 17.16 -30.24 -0.19
CA ALA A 625 17.58 -29.90 -1.56
C ALA A 625 17.69 -31.14 -2.46
N ARG A 626 18.17 -32.30 -1.95
CA ARG A 626 18.18 -33.56 -2.71
C ARG A 626 16.78 -34.03 -3.07
N GLN A 627 15.85 -33.98 -2.12
CA GLN A 627 14.46 -34.40 -2.34
C GLN A 627 13.76 -33.49 -3.36
N ALA A 628 13.98 -32.18 -3.26
CA ALA A 628 13.42 -31.19 -4.18
C ALA A 628 13.83 -31.42 -5.64
N VAL A 629 15.08 -31.84 -5.89
CA VAL A 629 15.57 -32.07 -7.26
C VAL A 629 15.36 -33.50 -7.76
N ALA A 630 15.07 -34.45 -6.88
CA ALA A 630 14.79 -35.84 -7.27
C ALA A 630 13.56 -35.95 -8.18
N SER A 631 12.54 -35.12 -7.96
CA SER A 631 11.34 -35.01 -8.81
C SER A 631 11.66 -34.62 -10.26
N LYS A 632 12.82 -33.99 -10.48
CA LYS A 632 13.33 -33.55 -11.79
C LYS A 632 14.22 -34.59 -12.46
N GLY A 633 14.35 -35.79 -11.89
CA GLY A 633 15.24 -36.84 -12.37
C GLY A 633 16.72 -36.57 -12.08
N ILE A 634 17.05 -35.67 -11.16
CA ILE A 634 18.43 -35.36 -10.74
C ILE A 634 18.83 -36.29 -9.60
N SER A 635 19.98 -36.96 -9.75
CA SER A 635 20.61 -37.80 -8.71
C SER A 635 21.91 -37.15 -8.23
N LEU A 636 22.11 -37.07 -6.91
CA LEU A 636 23.21 -36.35 -6.24
C LEU A 636 24.07 -37.23 -5.33
#